data_AF-A0A934J4L3-F1
#
_entry.id   AF-A0A934J4L3-F1
#
_cell.length_a   1.000
_cell.length_b   1.000
_cell.length_c   1.000
_cell.angle_alpha   90.00
_cell.angle_beta   90.00
_cell.angle_gamma   90.00
#
_symmetry.space_group_name_H-M   'P 1'
#
loop_
_entity.id
_entity.type
_entity.pdbx_description
1 polymer ?
#
loop_
_entity_poly.entity_id
_entity_poly.type
_entity_poly.pdbx_seq_one_letter_code
_entity_poly.pdbx_strand_id
1 'polypeptide(L)'
;MLRFYRKAWQYLIIFTLLFTTVVTVDTAQKAHAADPAPNWQLIDPKYPTTDTIVAAYNVKDFGATGDGVTDVTAIFQNLLDSLDRLGGGTLFVPEGKYVIRGNLEIPKGITIRGEWNKPVKGQPIQGTILMAYAGRGNENATPFITMVTSSAVMDLSIWYPEQLPNSITAYPPTILIGKPNYFGNEYANVKNVTLVNAYSGIIFSRQNGGAGPVINGVYGTPLSRGIEFDNIVDIGRIDWVDFAPEYWSGSGLTNAPAPNGAFKQWIYNNGTGIVMRRNDWSYTTNVTIDGYNVGYLGGPSVTTPGSDPNGHHYNLNFIRNKTAIKFDSVNEVGIMFTKVTIDQSESGIVVGPNTKGVVQLSASSINAVNAIAVDATSRVRISMQQGTVAAGTVQINGGTFTASNSDFNNAAPQVVLGTEARGILVGNRFANPVNIANNSRYATHIDHTATTVKPLPILPEIKPETRKPSRKALYIVTNAPFNAVGNGTTDNTAAIQNALNQAGTDGGGVVFLPPGKYKVLGNLTIPSGVELKGSSDVSTVPTGQGSTLEVYAGRGSATGTPFLSVSANSGVRGLTFNYPEQDASVSLNVSPYPYMIRATGSNAYIVNVGMRAAYNGVDLFTNRTDNHYVDSLAGHAFKNAIRIGGGAVNGTVKNLQFNVLAFAVGRESKFGSWPNSPIGDNSPVYAYAANNLDFMILGDVVNQTLFNDFHYGSARGLVTVNENGRGPTGTSLGLGIDGATKAIVFESMGTGGFNFINTQIVSIGDSATTRYLETGPNFSGETTFFSVDLWGHPKYGVDINAGTIAIQLGNFENAGSQGFSLLNSGQLKLDTTVVGNTPAFANAGKEAQLYIQSSLLNPAGLIVGNTALWKNNLTLEPTATAPLVSYISLKAVVNNQFVSAGSGGASALTANKSTVGLSEQFKVVDAGSGLIALQSTANNKYVTAGNGGANSLIASSTSIGSEERFQWVSNSDGTISLLASVNSKYVAAENGGAAALIANRTAIGLWEKFQVNSISLVDSGVYRITAKHSGKVMDVKDLSTADGAAIQQWSWGSSNNQRWRLNSVGNGYYSLTAVSSNKALEVSGASTSSGAALQQRTYSGATNQQWLIEDAGGNYFRIVARHSGKVVDVSGVSQSDGAILHQWDWLNADNQKWSFELQP
;
A
#
# COMPACT_ATOMS: atom_id res chain seq x y z
N MET A 1 -20.61 10.50 -9.69
CA MET A 1 -21.12 11.35 -10.80
C MET A 1 -21.30 12.85 -10.49
N LEU A 2 -21.49 13.31 -9.25
CA LEU A 2 -21.67 14.77 -8.98
C LEU A 2 -20.40 15.60 -8.70
N ARG A 3 -19.20 14.98 -8.57
CA ARG A 3 -17.92 15.73 -8.44
C ARG A 3 -17.23 16.07 -9.77
N PHE A 4 -17.64 15.45 -10.88
CA PHE A 4 -17.06 15.67 -12.21
C PHE A 4 -17.59 16.94 -12.91
N TYR A 5 -18.83 17.35 -12.63
CA TYR A 5 -19.45 18.50 -13.30
C TYR A 5 -18.96 19.89 -12.84
N ARG A 6 -18.28 20.00 -11.69
CA ARG A 6 -17.79 21.30 -11.18
C ARG A 6 -16.49 21.78 -11.84
N LYS A 7 -15.67 20.89 -12.41
CA LYS A 7 -14.45 21.30 -13.15
C LYS A 7 -14.75 21.66 -14.61
N ALA A 8 -15.74 21.03 -15.23
CA ALA A 8 -16.08 21.26 -16.65
C ALA A 8 -16.54 22.70 -16.96
N TRP A 9 -17.17 23.40 -16.01
CA TRP A 9 -17.64 24.78 -16.20
C TRP A 9 -16.54 25.85 -16.06
N GLN A 10 -15.42 25.55 -15.38
CA GLN A 10 -14.28 26.48 -15.32
C GLN A 10 -13.42 26.43 -16.60
N TYR A 11 -13.45 25.32 -17.35
CA TYR A 11 -12.73 25.19 -18.63
C TYR A 11 -13.48 25.81 -19.82
N LEU A 12 -14.81 25.91 -19.77
CA LEU A 12 -15.60 26.45 -20.87
C LEU A 12 -15.41 27.96 -21.08
N ILE A 13 -15.09 28.71 -20.02
CA ILE A 13 -14.84 30.17 -20.09
C ILE A 13 -13.41 30.48 -20.57
N ILE A 14 -12.46 29.55 -20.40
CA ILE A 14 -11.10 29.67 -20.96
C ILE A 14 -11.08 29.25 -22.45
N PHE A 15 -11.99 28.36 -22.86
CA PHE A 15 -12.06 27.83 -24.23
C PHE A 15 -12.44 28.87 -25.30
N THR A 16 -13.13 29.95 -24.95
CA THR A 16 -13.56 30.98 -25.93
C THR A 16 -12.55 32.12 -26.11
N LEU A 17 -11.57 32.27 -25.21
CA LEU A 17 -10.56 33.35 -25.25
C LEU A 17 -9.23 32.93 -25.91
N LEU A 18 -9.04 31.65 -26.22
CA LEU A 18 -7.81 31.12 -26.84
C LEU A 18 -7.84 31.06 -28.38
N PHE A 19 -8.99 31.27 -29.03
CA PHE A 19 -9.13 31.11 -30.49
C PHE A 19 -8.78 32.33 -31.35
N THR A 20 -8.33 33.44 -30.75
CA THR A 20 -7.90 34.63 -31.49
C THR A 20 -6.40 34.95 -31.37
N THR A 21 -5.60 34.07 -30.77
CA THR A 21 -4.15 34.27 -30.61
C THR A 21 -3.29 33.06 -31.02
N VAL A 22 -3.85 32.07 -31.71
CA VAL A 22 -3.11 30.87 -32.16
C VAL A 22 -2.92 30.91 -33.67
N VAL A 23 -2.12 31.89 -34.14
CA VAL A 23 -1.23 31.73 -35.30
C VAL A 23 0.00 32.59 -35.02
N THR A 24 0.78 32.21 -34.01
CA THR A 24 2.22 32.53 -33.86
C THR A 24 2.65 31.99 -32.51
N VAL A 25 2.99 30.70 -32.43
CA VAL A 25 3.80 30.18 -31.34
C VAL A 25 5.01 29.50 -31.97
N ASP A 26 6.13 30.21 -31.82
CA ASP A 26 7.49 29.71 -31.71
C ASP A 26 8.10 28.95 -32.90
N THR A 27 8.36 29.68 -33.99
CA THR A 27 9.52 29.40 -34.85
C THR A 27 10.70 30.26 -34.41
N ALA A 28 11.14 30.15 -33.17
CA ALA A 28 12.58 30.27 -32.92
C ALA A 28 13.24 28.98 -33.45
N GLN A 29 13.33 28.85 -34.77
CA GLN A 29 14.30 27.95 -35.39
C GLN A 29 15.67 28.42 -34.87
N LYS A 30 16.22 27.76 -33.85
CA LYS A 30 17.67 27.77 -33.63
C LYS A 30 18.25 27.35 -34.97
N ALA A 31 18.90 28.27 -35.67
CA ALA A 31 19.60 27.98 -36.90
C ALA A 31 20.60 26.87 -36.58
N HIS A 32 20.26 25.64 -36.95
CA HIS A 32 21.06 24.46 -36.69
C HIS A 32 21.75 24.08 -38.00
N ALA A 33 23.02 23.68 -37.93
CA ALA A 33 23.64 22.95 -39.02
C ALA A 33 22.75 21.75 -39.38
N ALA A 34 22.73 21.35 -40.65
CA ALA A 34 21.97 20.18 -41.10
C ALA A 34 22.25 18.99 -40.16
N ASP A 35 21.18 18.32 -39.69
CA ASP A 35 21.31 17.19 -38.79
C ASP A 35 22.19 16.10 -39.43
N PRO A 36 23.06 15.44 -38.65
CA PRO A 36 23.83 14.33 -39.17
C PRO A 36 22.89 13.21 -39.61
N ALA A 37 23.21 12.54 -40.72
CA ALA A 37 22.44 11.39 -41.16
C ALA A 37 22.55 10.25 -40.13
N PRO A 38 21.45 9.54 -39.80
CA PRO A 38 21.51 8.43 -38.86
C PRO A 38 22.30 7.25 -39.45
N ASN A 39 23.17 6.65 -38.64
CA ASN A 39 23.88 5.43 -38.96
C ASN A 39 23.29 4.28 -38.16
N TRP A 40 22.15 3.75 -38.63
CA TRP A 40 21.49 2.62 -37.99
C TRP A 40 22.41 1.40 -37.98
N GLN A 41 22.88 1.02 -36.79
CA GLN A 41 23.84 -0.04 -36.63
C GLN A 41 23.46 -0.97 -35.48
N LEU A 42 23.81 -2.25 -35.65
CA LEU A 42 23.83 -3.19 -34.55
C LEU A 42 25.00 -2.85 -33.64
N ILE A 43 24.71 -2.69 -32.36
CA ILE A 43 25.75 -2.55 -31.34
C ILE A 43 26.04 -3.93 -30.77
N ASP A 44 27.32 -4.28 -30.68
CA ASP A 44 27.80 -5.42 -29.90
C ASP A 44 28.34 -4.91 -28.56
N PRO A 45 27.50 -4.86 -27.51
CA PRO A 45 27.91 -4.26 -26.25
C PRO A 45 28.94 -5.16 -25.54
N LYS A 46 29.88 -4.54 -24.85
CA LYS A 46 30.91 -5.20 -24.02
C LYS A 46 30.29 -6.09 -22.93
N TYR A 47 29.15 -5.69 -22.38
CA TYR A 47 28.44 -6.41 -21.33
C TYR A 47 27.16 -7.07 -21.86
N PRO A 48 26.75 -8.24 -21.32
CA PRO A 48 25.59 -8.96 -21.83
C PRO A 48 24.27 -8.18 -21.70
N THR A 49 23.46 -8.23 -22.76
CA THR A 49 22.10 -7.68 -22.81
C THR A 49 21.06 -8.76 -23.12
N THR A 50 19.82 -8.55 -22.67
CA THR A 50 18.69 -9.47 -22.93
C THR A 50 18.09 -9.34 -24.33
N ASP A 51 18.40 -8.24 -25.02
CA ASP A 51 17.89 -7.88 -26.34
C ASP A 51 19.03 -7.46 -27.28
N THR A 52 18.65 -7.14 -28.53
CA THR A 52 19.56 -6.60 -29.54
C THR A 52 19.44 -5.08 -29.59
N ILE A 53 20.57 -4.37 -29.56
CA ILE A 53 20.62 -2.91 -29.62
C ILE A 53 20.77 -2.46 -31.08
N VAL A 54 19.85 -1.62 -31.54
CA VAL A 54 19.99 -0.87 -32.80
C VAL A 54 20.03 0.61 -32.44
N ALA A 55 21.12 1.30 -32.79
CA ALA A 55 21.33 2.70 -32.46
C ALA A 55 21.44 3.56 -33.72
N ALA A 56 20.94 4.80 -33.66
CA ALA A 56 21.06 5.75 -34.77
C ALA A 56 22.39 6.52 -34.70
N TYR A 57 22.81 6.86 -33.47
CA TYR A 57 24.03 7.62 -33.20
C TYR A 57 24.83 6.95 -32.09
N ASN A 58 26.15 6.91 -32.26
CA ASN A 58 27.11 6.60 -31.20
C ASN A 58 27.84 7.89 -30.86
N VAL A 59 27.82 8.31 -29.59
CA VAL A 59 28.41 9.60 -29.17
C VAL A 59 29.90 9.74 -29.52
N LYS A 60 30.65 8.63 -29.61
CA LYS A 60 32.08 8.65 -29.96
C LYS A 60 32.32 9.09 -31.41
N ASP A 61 31.39 8.80 -32.31
CA ASP A 61 31.45 9.22 -33.72
C ASP A 61 31.35 10.77 -33.85
N PHE A 62 30.88 11.44 -32.80
CA PHE A 62 30.70 12.89 -32.71
C PHE A 62 31.67 13.57 -31.73
N GLY A 63 32.73 12.87 -31.32
CA GLY A 63 33.82 13.44 -30.51
C GLY A 63 33.62 13.39 -28.99
N ALA A 64 32.61 12.66 -28.48
CA ALA A 64 32.51 12.42 -27.04
C ALA A 64 33.58 11.43 -26.58
N THR A 65 34.67 11.91 -25.98
CA THR A 65 35.88 11.11 -25.70
C THR A 65 35.72 10.07 -24.59
N GLY A 66 34.83 10.29 -23.62
CA GLY A 66 34.65 9.38 -22.48
C GLY A 66 35.89 9.28 -21.56
N ASP A 67 36.73 10.32 -21.54
CA ASP A 67 38.01 10.40 -20.83
C ASP A 67 37.91 10.82 -19.35
N GLY A 68 36.72 11.20 -18.89
CA GLY A 68 36.47 11.71 -17.54
C GLY A 68 36.90 13.17 -17.32
N VAL A 69 37.26 13.89 -18.38
CA VAL A 69 37.80 15.26 -18.34
C VAL A 69 37.00 16.20 -19.25
N THR A 70 36.79 15.80 -20.51
CA THR A 70 36.16 16.63 -21.54
C THR A 70 34.66 16.76 -21.30
N ASP A 71 34.17 17.99 -21.20
CA ASP A 71 32.73 18.25 -21.09
C ASP A 71 32.05 17.99 -22.44
N VAL A 72 31.17 16.99 -22.46
CA VAL A 72 30.47 16.52 -23.65
C VAL A 72 28.97 16.84 -23.60
N THR A 73 28.54 17.71 -22.68
CA THR A 73 27.12 18.07 -22.50
C THR A 73 26.46 18.48 -23.82
N ALA A 74 27.10 19.36 -24.59
CA ALA A 74 26.54 19.87 -25.85
C ALA A 74 26.40 18.77 -26.91
N ILE A 75 27.34 17.82 -26.97
CA ILE A 75 27.28 16.70 -27.92
C ILE A 75 26.06 15.82 -27.61
N PHE A 76 25.86 15.48 -26.33
CA PHE A 76 24.71 14.67 -25.90
C PHE A 76 23.39 15.37 -26.24
N GLN A 77 23.22 16.64 -25.84
CA GLN A 77 21.96 17.34 -26.09
C GLN A 77 21.68 17.54 -27.59
N ASN A 78 22.68 17.91 -28.39
CA ASN A 78 22.49 18.10 -29.84
C ASN A 78 22.06 16.80 -30.54
N LEU A 79 22.58 15.64 -30.11
CA LEU A 79 22.19 14.34 -30.67
C LEU A 79 20.80 13.90 -30.20
N LEU A 80 20.42 14.19 -28.95
CA LEU A 80 19.05 14.00 -28.47
C LEU A 80 18.06 14.85 -29.28
N ASP A 81 18.37 16.12 -29.50
CA ASP A 81 17.54 17.02 -30.31
C ASP A 81 17.45 16.54 -31.78
N SER A 82 18.53 15.94 -32.31
CA SER A 82 18.55 15.36 -33.66
C SER A 82 17.67 14.10 -33.74
N LEU A 83 17.66 13.26 -32.70
CA LEU A 83 16.76 12.10 -32.62
C LEU A 83 15.29 12.52 -32.50
N ASP A 84 15.00 13.64 -31.83
CA ASP A 84 13.64 14.15 -31.71
C ASP A 84 13.09 14.55 -33.08
N ARG A 85 13.88 15.29 -33.86
CA ARG A 85 13.56 15.63 -35.25
C ARG A 85 13.46 14.40 -36.17
N LEU A 86 14.23 13.35 -35.89
CA LEU A 86 14.14 12.07 -36.60
C LEU A 86 12.88 11.27 -36.24
N GLY A 87 12.19 11.62 -35.15
CA GLY A 87 11.00 10.91 -34.67
C GLY A 87 11.29 9.75 -33.71
N GLY A 88 12.45 9.76 -33.04
CA GLY A 88 12.82 8.81 -31.99
C GLY A 88 14.06 7.96 -32.32
N GLY A 89 14.42 7.07 -31.40
CA GLY A 89 15.54 6.14 -31.54
C GLY A 89 16.50 6.14 -30.35
N THR A 90 17.62 5.45 -30.52
CA THR A 90 18.60 5.23 -29.46
C THR A 90 19.89 6.01 -29.72
N LEU A 91 20.31 6.79 -28.73
CA LEU A 91 21.65 7.37 -28.59
C LEU A 91 22.52 6.39 -27.79
N PHE A 92 23.48 5.76 -28.46
CA PHE A 92 24.39 4.81 -27.83
C PHE A 92 25.59 5.51 -27.20
N VAL A 93 25.93 5.09 -25.98
CA VAL A 93 27.02 5.64 -25.17
C VAL A 93 27.96 4.51 -24.75
N PRO A 94 29.06 4.25 -25.49
CA PRO A 94 30.00 3.17 -25.16
C PRO A 94 30.64 3.36 -23.78
N GLU A 95 31.25 2.32 -23.22
CA GLU A 95 32.02 2.40 -21.98
C GLU A 95 33.01 3.59 -21.99
N GLY A 96 33.05 4.28 -20.85
CA GLY A 96 33.82 5.51 -20.65
C GLY A 96 33.25 6.36 -19.51
N LYS A 97 33.98 7.41 -19.15
CA LYS A 97 33.57 8.43 -18.18
C LYS A 97 33.23 9.73 -18.91
N TYR A 98 31.97 10.13 -18.92
CA TYR A 98 31.50 11.28 -19.69
C TYR A 98 31.16 12.44 -18.75
N VAL A 99 31.90 13.53 -18.85
CA VAL A 99 31.65 14.74 -18.05
C VAL A 99 30.47 15.49 -18.64
N ILE A 100 29.42 15.67 -17.82
CA ILE A 100 28.24 16.46 -18.15
C ILE A 100 28.10 17.56 -17.10
N ARG A 101 28.52 18.78 -17.45
CA ARG A 101 28.43 19.94 -16.53
C ARG A 101 27.06 20.61 -16.54
N GLY A 102 26.27 20.41 -17.59
CA GLY A 102 24.90 20.90 -17.67
C GLY A 102 23.86 19.85 -17.27
N ASN A 103 22.63 20.06 -17.77
CA ASN A 103 21.50 19.16 -17.61
C ASN A 103 21.14 18.56 -18.97
N LEU A 104 20.53 17.38 -18.98
CA LEU A 104 20.03 16.73 -20.19
C LEU A 104 18.51 16.66 -20.16
N GLU A 105 17.87 17.08 -21.24
CA GLU A 105 16.46 16.82 -21.50
C GLU A 105 16.39 15.70 -22.55
N ILE A 106 15.72 14.59 -22.20
CA ILE A 106 15.50 13.47 -23.11
C ILE A 106 14.11 13.64 -23.72
N PRO A 107 14.00 13.95 -25.03
CA PRO A 107 12.72 14.16 -25.68
C PRO A 107 11.92 12.84 -25.86
N LYS A 108 10.72 12.97 -26.42
CA LYS A 108 9.74 11.90 -26.48
C LYS A 108 10.26 10.73 -27.33
N GLY A 109 10.04 9.50 -26.86
CA GLY A 109 10.39 8.29 -27.63
C GLY A 109 11.89 8.07 -27.86
N ILE A 110 12.76 8.75 -27.10
CA ILE A 110 14.23 8.65 -27.24
C ILE A 110 14.83 7.91 -26.06
N THR A 111 15.83 7.08 -26.35
CA THR A 111 16.58 6.32 -25.35
C THR A 111 18.05 6.75 -25.34
N ILE A 112 18.58 7.12 -24.17
CA ILE A 112 20.03 7.08 -23.92
C ILE A 112 20.36 5.68 -23.43
N ARG A 113 21.26 4.97 -24.12
CA ARG A 113 21.63 3.60 -23.77
C ARG A 113 23.14 3.42 -23.70
N GLY A 114 23.64 2.99 -22.55
CA GLY A 114 25.06 2.75 -22.34
C GLY A 114 25.49 1.28 -22.44
N GLU A 115 26.64 0.98 -21.86
CA GLU A 115 27.11 -0.37 -21.57
C GLU A 115 27.16 -0.57 -20.06
N TRP A 116 26.36 -1.49 -19.53
CA TRP A 116 26.22 -1.69 -18.09
C TRP A 116 26.71 -3.05 -17.63
N ASN A 117 27.68 -3.02 -16.73
CA ASN A 117 27.99 -4.17 -15.91
C ASN A 117 27.13 -4.09 -14.65
N LYS A 118 26.28 -5.10 -14.40
CA LYS A 118 25.45 -5.14 -13.19
C LYS A 118 26.33 -4.95 -11.95
N PRO A 119 26.11 -3.91 -11.13
CA PRO A 119 27.00 -3.61 -10.03
C PRO A 119 26.84 -4.66 -8.92
N VAL A 120 27.96 -4.94 -8.25
CA VAL A 120 28.00 -5.80 -7.07
C VAL A 120 28.40 -4.95 -5.87
N LYS A 121 27.72 -5.12 -4.73
CA LYS A 121 28.02 -4.37 -3.49
C LYS A 121 29.50 -4.53 -3.12
N GLY A 122 30.17 -3.44 -2.80
CA GLY A 122 31.58 -3.47 -2.40
C GLY A 122 32.58 -3.69 -3.54
N GLN A 123 32.13 -3.73 -4.81
CA GLN A 123 33.00 -3.92 -5.98
C GLN A 123 33.03 -2.69 -6.89
N PRO A 124 34.13 -2.51 -7.67
CA PRO A 124 34.24 -1.38 -8.59
C PRO A 124 33.12 -1.32 -9.63
N ILE A 125 32.67 -0.11 -9.93
CA ILE A 125 31.67 0.16 -10.96
C ILE A 125 32.38 0.30 -12.31
N GLN A 126 31.84 -0.35 -13.34
CA GLN A 126 32.38 -0.39 -14.70
C GLN A 126 31.30 -0.06 -15.73
N GLY A 127 31.71 0.11 -16.99
CA GLY A 127 30.82 0.46 -18.10
C GLY A 127 30.69 1.96 -18.32
N THR A 128 29.55 2.39 -18.84
CA THR A 128 29.26 3.79 -19.12
C THR A 128 28.96 4.54 -17.83
N ILE A 129 29.72 5.60 -17.55
CA ILE A 129 29.57 6.44 -16.36
C ILE A 129 29.32 7.90 -16.79
N LEU A 130 28.14 8.42 -16.50
CA LEU A 130 27.83 9.83 -16.62
C LEU A 130 28.25 10.56 -15.33
N MET A 131 29.11 11.55 -15.46
CA MET A 131 29.63 12.36 -14.35
C MET A 131 28.84 13.66 -14.24
N ALA A 132 28.01 13.78 -13.21
CA ALA A 132 27.09 14.89 -12.99
C ALA A 132 27.66 15.95 -12.04
N TYR A 133 27.52 17.22 -12.41
CA TYR A 133 28.03 18.38 -11.63
C TYR A 133 26.97 19.46 -11.34
N ALA A 134 25.93 19.58 -12.17
CA ALA A 134 24.94 20.63 -12.06
C ALA A 134 24.09 20.54 -10.76
N GLY A 135 23.68 21.69 -10.22
CA GLY A 135 22.69 21.77 -9.13
C GLY A 135 23.25 21.56 -7.72
N ARG A 136 24.57 21.48 -7.55
CA ARG A 136 25.21 21.31 -6.22
C ARG A 136 24.75 22.37 -5.21
N GLY A 137 24.32 21.93 -4.05
CA GLY A 137 23.86 22.76 -2.94
C GLY A 137 22.39 23.19 -3.02
N ASN A 138 21.65 22.82 -4.07
CA ASN A 138 20.25 23.21 -4.24
C ASN A 138 19.40 22.05 -4.77
N GLU A 139 18.59 21.45 -3.89
CA GLU A 139 17.69 20.36 -4.25
C GLU A 139 16.55 20.77 -5.19
N ASN A 140 16.24 22.06 -5.29
CA ASN A 140 15.21 22.59 -6.19
C ASN A 140 15.79 23.12 -7.51
N ALA A 141 17.09 22.93 -7.77
CA ALA A 141 17.70 23.26 -9.05
C ALA A 141 17.17 22.34 -10.18
N THR A 142 17.53 22.66 -11.42
CA THR A 142 17.21 21.81 -12.57
C THR A 142 17.76 20.39 -12.38
N PRO A 143 16.94 19.34 -12.51
CA PRO A 143 17.37 17.94 -12.43
C PRO A 143 18.48 17.61 -13.41
N PHE A 144 19.37 16.68 -13.06
CA PHE A 144 20.47 16.28 -13.96
C PHE A 144 19.93 15.74 -15.29
N ILE A 145 18.96 14.82 -15.24
CA ILE A 145 18.21 14.34 -16.41
C ILE A 145 16.72 14.63 -16.19
N THR A 146 16.08 15.27 -17.18
CA THR A 146 14.61 15.40 -17.26
C THR A 146 14.09 14.57 -18.42
N MET A 147 13.07 13.75 -18.15
CA MET A 147 12.52 12.78 -19.09
C MET A 147 11.07 13.14 -19.44
N VAL A 148 10.72 13.12 -20.73
CA VAL A 148 9.32 13.28 -21.21
C VAL A 148 8.72 11.94 -21.65
N THR A 149 7.52 11.94 -22.27
CA THR A 149 6.77 10.72 -22.59
C THR A 149 7.61 9.66 -23.32
N SER A 150 7.46 8.38 -22.96
CA SER A 150 8.11 7.26 -23.67
C SER A 150 9.64 7.38 -23.81
N SER A 151 10.30 8.24 -23.04
CA SER A 151 11.76 8.39 -23.07
C SER A 151 12.42 7.38 -22.12
N ALA A 152 13.72 7.15 -22.31
CA ALA A 152 14.45 6.21 -21.46
C ALA A 152 15.91 6.56 -21.17
N VAL A 153 16.34 6.14 -19.99
CA VAL A 153 17.74 6.06 -19.57
C VAL A 153 18.02 4.59 -19.27
N MET A 154 18.97 4.00 -19.99
CA MET A 154 19.23 2.57 -19.92
C MET A 154 20.71 2.23 -19.86
N ASP A 155 21.02 1.14 -19.16
CA ASP A 155 22.32 0.47 -19.21
C ASP A 155 23.51 1.42 -18.91
N LEU A 156 23.47 2.18 -17.81
CA LEU A 156 24.55 3.09 -17.43
C LEU A 156 24.63 3.39 -15.93
N SER A 157 25.73 4.01 -15.50
CA SER A 157 25.92 4.52 -14.14
C SER A 157 25.94 6.05 -14.12
N ILE A 158 25.45 6.65 -13.03
CA ILE A 158 25.49 8.10 -12.79
C ILE A 158 26.21 8.37 -11.47
N TRP A 159 27.24 9.21 -11.52
CA TRP A 159 28.10 9.53 -10.39
C TRP A 159 28.28 11.04 -10.24
N TYR A 160 28.27 11.55 -9.00
CA TYR A 160 28.53 12.94 -8.65
C TYR A 160 29.94 13.07 -8.04
N PRO A 161 30.95 13.55 -8.80
CA PRO A 161 32.34 13.57 -8.35
C PRO A 161 32.61 14.51 -7.17
N GLU A 162 31.81 15.55 -7.02
CA GLU A 162 31.94 16.59 -5.99
C GLU A 162 31.08 16.34 -4.74
N GLN A 163 30.44 15.17 -4.67
CA GLN A 163 29.75 14.70 -3.45
C GLN A 163 30.79 14.10 -2.50
N LEU A 164 30.91 14.67 -1.31
CA LEU A 164 31.93 14.29 -0.34
C LEU A 164 31.34 13.49 0.82
N PRO A 165 31.91 12.34 1.20
CA PRO A 165 31.30 11.45 2.19
C PRO A 165 31.22 12.02 3.61
N ASN A 166 32.08 12.98 3.95
CA ASN A 166 32.09 13.65 5.25
C ASN A 166 31.30 14.98 5.24
N SER A 167 30.74 15.37 4.09
CA SER A 167 29.99 16.61 3.92
C SER A 167 28.95 16.44 2.81
N ILE A 168 27.92 15.64 3.12
CA ILE A 168 26.84 15.35 2.17
C ILE A 168 26.17 16.67 1.77
N THR A 169 26.21 16.97 0.48
CA THR A 169 25.66 18.19 -0.11
C THR A 169 24.40 17.85 -0.91
N ALA A 170 23.37 18.68 -0.80
CA ALA A 170 22.13 18.51 -1.55
C ALA A 170 22.38 18.64 -3.07
N TYR A 171 21.69 17.83 -3.86
CA TYR A 171 21.56 17.95 -5.32
C TYR A 171 20.09 17.77 -5.70
N PRO A 172 19.63 18.32 -6.83
CA PRO A 172 18.30 18.07 -7.34
C PRO A 172 18.11 16.58 -7.69
N PRO A 173 16.89 16.16 -8.06
CA PRO A 173 16.67 14.81 -8.58
C PRO A 173 17.69 14.48 -9.68
N THR A 174 18.31 13.30 -9.57
CA THR A 174 19.23 12.81 -10.59
C THR A 174 18.48 12.51 -11.88
N ILE A 175 17.31 11.90 -11.74
CA ILE A 175 16.37 11.69 -12.84
C ILE A 175 15.01 12.22 -12.39
N LEU A 176 14.49 13.20 -13.12
CA LEU A 176 13.11 13.62 -13.02
C LEU A 176 12.30 12.99 -14.14
N ILE A 177 11.34 12.14 -13.78
CA ILE A 177 10.35 11.61 -14.71
C ILE A 177 9.18 12.59 -14.79
N GLY A 178 8.97 13.11 -16.00
CA GLY A 178 7.99 14.13 -16.31
C GLY A 178 8.56 15.54 -16.21
N LYS A 179 8.39 16.32 -17.28
CA LYS A 179 8.76 17.74 -17.32
C LYS A 179 7.69 18.59 -16.61
N PRO A 180 8.04 19.46 -15.66
CA PRO A 180 7.07 20.35 -15.01
C PRO A 180 6.31 21.19 -16.04
N ASN A 181 5.01 21.42 -15.82
CA ASN A 181 4.12 22.16 -16.73
C ASN A 181 4.02 21.59 -18.16
N TYR A 182 4.38 20.33 -18.35
CA TYR A 182 4.22 19.60 -19.61
C TYR A 182 3.02 18.65 -19.55
N PHE A 183 2.15 18.68 -20.56
CA PHE A 183 1.07 17.71 -20.73
C PHE A 183 1.60 16.51 -21.52
N GLY A 184 1.60 15.34 -20.90
CA GLY A 184 2.15 14.12 -21.47
C GLY A 184 3.40 13.60 -20.76
N ASN A 185 3.39 13.43 -19.44
CA ASN A 185 4.54 12.99 -18.66
C ASN A 185 4.59 11.48 -18.36
N GLU A 186 4.13 10.63 -19.29
CA GLU A 186 3.84 9.22 -19.03
C GLU A 186 4.80 8.22 -19.71
N TYR A 187 4.84 6.99 -19.21
CA TYR A 187 5.52 5.83 -19.81
C TYR A 187 7.03 6.00 -19.99
N ALA A 188 7.69 6.80 -19.15
CA ALA A 188 9.15 6.89 -19.11
C ALA A 188 9.77 5.62 -18.49
N ASN A 189 10.96 5.24 -18.95
CA ASN A 189 11.65 4.01 -18.55
C ASN A 189 13.06 4.29 -17.99
N VAL A 190 13.35 3.83 -16.78
CA VAL A 190 14.71 3.81 -16.21
C VAL A 190 15.09 2.35 -15.99
N LYS A 191 16.03 1.83 -16.78
CA LYS A 191 16.38 0.40 -16.76
C LYS A 191 17.88 0.16 -16.61
N ASN A 192 18.29 -0.76 -15.73
CA ASN A 192 19.71 -1.12 -15.54
C ASN A 192 20.58 0.13 -15.26
N VAL A 193 20.19 0.90 -14.25
CA VAL A 193 20.88 2.15 -13.88
C VAL A 193 21.52 2.04 -12.50
N THR A 194 22.76 2.51 -12.39
CA THR A 194 23.46 2.60 -11.10
C THR A 194 23.58 4.05 -10.62
N LEU A 195 22.95 4.38 -9.51
CA LEU A 195 23.01 5.68 -8.85
C LEU A 195 24.12 5.66 -7.79
N VAL A 196 25.35 6.03 -8.14
CA VAL A 196 26.52 5.78 -7.28
C VAL A 196 26.42 6.50 -5.94
N ASN A 197 26.14 7.80 -5.96
CA ASN A 197 26.10 8.66 -4.77
C ASN A 197 25.15 9.85 -4.95
N ALA A 198 24.04 9.60 -5.66
CA ALA A 198 22.99 10.58 -5.91
C ALA A 198 22.41 11.10 -4.58
N TYR A 199 22.27 12.41 -4.40
CA TYR A 199 21.57 12.91 -3.21
C TYR A 199 20.09 12.54 -3.25
N SER A 200 19.42 12.91 -4.35
CA SER A 200 18.05 12.48 -4.69
C SER A 200 18.12 11.64 -5.97
N GLY A 201 17.57 10.43 -5.93
CA GLY A 201 17.62 9.48 -7.05
C GLY A 201 16.60 9.80 -8.14
N ILE A 202 15.55 8.98 -8.24
CA ILE A 202 14.52 9.06 -9.29
C ILE A 202 13.24 9.62 -8.70
N ILE A 203 12.77 10.76 -9.22
CA ILE A 203 11.60 11.46 -8.70
C ILE A 203 10.59 11.68 -9.82
N PHE A 204 9.32 11.58 -9.48
CA PHE A 204 8.22 11.94 -10.37
C PHE A 204 7.85 13.40 -10.22
N SER A 205 7.55 14.05 -11.33
CA SER A 205 7.07 15.43 -11.33
C SER A 205 5.82 15.57 -10.46
N ARG A 206 5.99 16.22 -9.31
CA ARG A 206 4.92 16.43 -8.32
C ARG A 206 3.81 17.36 -8.84
N GLN A 207 4.13 18.21 -9.82
CA GLN A 207 3.22 19.24 -10.34
C GLN A 207 2.13 18.68 -11.27
N ASN A 208 2.52 17.85 -12.23
CA ASN A 208 1.60 17.35 -13.28
C ASN A 208 1.29 15.85 -13.15
N GLY A 209 1.87 15.18 -12.14
CA GLY A 209 1.80 13.73 -12.02
C GLY A 209 2.54 13.02 -13.16
N GLY A 210 2.30 11.72 -13.26
CA GLY A 210 2.79 10.85 -14.33
C GLY A 210 1.96 9.58 -14.41
N ALA A 211 2.12 8.81 -15.49
CA ALA A 211 1.35 7.58 -15.70
C ALA A 211 2.26 6.48 -16.24
N GLY A 212 2.10 5.25 -15.77
CA GLY A 212 2.77 4.10 -16.36
C GLY A 212 4.31 4.05 -16.34
N PRO A 213 5.05 4.66 -15.39
CA PRO A 213 6.50 4.57 -15.42
C PRO A 213 7.04 3.16 -15.22
N VAL A 214 8.22 2.89 -15.77
CA VAL A 214 8.93 1.63 -15.56
C VAL A 214 10.32 1.88 -15.01
N ILE A 215 10.53 1.47 -13.77
CA ILE A 215 11.84 1.41 -13.12
C ILE A 215 12.20 -0.06 -12.95
N ASN A 216 13.27 -0.51 -13.60
CA ASN A 216 13.68 -1.91 -13.56
C ASN A 216 15.20 -2.05 -13.44
N GLY A 217 15.72 -2.72 -12.42
CA GLY A 217 17.16 -2.92 -12.29
C GLY A 217 17.89 -1.63 -11.89
N VAL A 218 17.50 -1.01 -10.78
CA VAL A 218 18.18 0.20 -10.27
C VAL A 218 18.93 -0.11 -8.99
N TYR A 219 20.23 0.20 -9.00
CA TYR A 219 21.16 -0.15 -7.94
C TYR A 219 21.89 1.10 -7.45
N GLY A 220 22.37 1.13 -6.21
CA GLY A 220 23.30 2.19 -5.79
C GLY A 220 23.16 2.69 -4.37
N THR A 221 23.69 3.88 -4.12
CA THR A 221 23.66 4.57 -2.83
C THR A 221 23.01 5.95 -2.97
N PRO A 222 21.69 6.02 -3.24
CA PRO A 222 20.97 7.28 -3.07
C PRO A 222 21.04 7.73 -1.60
N LEU A 223 21.33 9.01 -1.35
CA LEU A 223 21.69 9.47 -0.01
C LEU A 223 20.45 9.91 0.79
N SER A 224 19.64 10.81 0.24
CA SER A 224 18.44 11.34 0.90
C SER A 224 17.19 10.54 0.53
N ARG A 225 16.97 10.30 -0.76
CA ARG A 225 15.83 9.55 -1.27
C ARG A 225 16.18 8.76 -2.52
N GLY A 226 15.85 7.47 -2.53
CA GLY A 226 16.07 6.58 -3.66
C GLY A 226 15.07 6.83 -4.79
N ILE A 227 13.81 6.46 -4.55
CA ILE A 227 12.72 6.66 -5.51
C ILE A 227 11.53 7.29 -4.81
N GLU A 228 10.97 8.36 -5.36
CA GLU A 228 9.75 9.01 -4.83
C GLU A 228 8.66 9.16 -5.88
N PHE A 229 7.47 8.68 -5.54
CA PHE A 229 6.26 8.83 -6.33
C PHE A 229 5.28 9.75 -5.65
N ASP A 230 4.73 10.69 -6.42
CA ASP A 230 3.53 11.44 -6.06
C ASP A 230 2.72 11.73 -7.32
N ASN A 231 1.41 11.81 -7.18
CA ASN A 231 0.49 12.09 -8.28
C ASN A 231 0.59 11.11 -9.47
N ILE A 232 0.89 9.85 -9.23
CA ILE A 232 0.78 8.82 -10.29
C ILE A 232 -0.69 8.55 -10.58
N VAL A 233 -1.12 8.68 -11.84
CA VAL A 233 -2.52 8.56 -12.32
C VAL A 233 -2.79 7.27 -13.11
N ASP A 234 -1.76 6.48 -13.44
CA ASP A 234 -1.87 5.17 -14.11
C ASP A 234 -0.70 4.29 -13.70
N ILE A 235 -0.82 2.97 -13.88
CA ILE A 235 -0.09 1.98 -13.09
C ILE A 235 1.42 1.95 -13.36
N GLY A 236 2.23 2.30 -12.36
CA GLY A 236 3.70 2.25 -12.42
C GLY A 236 4.29 0.87 -12.09
N ARG A 237 5.53 0.63 -12.50
CA ARG A 237 6.31 -0.58 -12.22
C ARG A 237 7.66 -0.21 -11.62
N ILE A 238 7.96 -0.76 -10.45
CA ILE A 238 9.23 -0.63 -9.75
C ILE A 238 9.68 -2.05 -9.46
N ASP A 239 10.73 -2.49 -10.14
CA ASP A 239 11.16 -3.86 -10.10
C ASP A 239 12.68 -3.95 -10.03
N TRP A 240 13.20 -4.95 -9.30
CA TRP A 240 14.65 -5.18 -9.16
C TRP A 240 15.42 -3.93 -8.70
N VAL A 241 15.10 -3.42 -7.51
CA VAL A 241 15.80 -2.28 -6.90
C VAL A 241 16.70 -2.79 -5.76
N ASP A 242 17.96 -2.36 -5.71
CA ASP A 242 18.86 -2.68 -4.59
C ASP A 242 19.67 -1.46 -4.15
N PHE A 243 19.33 -0.91 -2.98
CA PHE A 243 19.99 0.25 -2.42
C PHE A 243 20.76 -0.09 -1.15
N ALA A 244 22.05 0.25 -1.15
CA ALA A 244 22.96 -0.01 -0.05
C ALA A 244 24.15 0.98 -0.06
N PRO A 245 24.68 1.40 1.10
CA PRO A 245 25.90 2.22 1.21
C PRO A 245 27.13 1.65 0.48
N GLU A 246 27.19 0.32 0.34
CA GLU A 246 28.31 -0.43 -0.19
C GLU A 246 28.54 -0.22 -1.71
N TYR A 247 27.56 0.31 -2.44
CA TYR A 247 27.75 0.67 -3.85
C TYR A 247 28.66 1.90 -4.02
N TRP A 248 28.56 2.90 -3.14
CA TRP A 248 29.45 4.06 -3.19
C TRP A 248 30.85 3.73 -2.64
N SER A 249 30.93 3.15 -1.45
CA SER A 249 32.23 2.86 -0.81
C SER A 249 33.05 1.83 -1.58
N GLY A 250 32.39 0.88 -2.26
CA GLY A 250 33.02 -0.10 -3.12
C GLY A 250 33.30 0.36 -4.55
N SER A 251 32.78 1.52 -4.97
CA SER A 251 32.69 1.90 -6.40
C SER A 251 34.02 1.96 -7.16
N GLY A 252 35.15 2.09 -6.46
CA GLY A 252 36.46 2.29 -7.08
C GLY A 252 36.60 3.65 -7.78
N LEU A 253 35.62 4.54 -7.64
CA LEU A 253 35.67 5.90 -8.18
C LEU A 253 36.40 6.85 -7.22
N THR A 254 36.91 7.96 -7.76
CA THR A 254 37.58 8.99 -6.96
C THR A 254 36.65 9.48 -5.84
N ASN A 255 37.21 9.71 -4.65
CA ASN A 255 36.46 10.10 -3.44
C ASN A 255 35.46 9.06 -2.91
N ALA A 256 35.51 7.80 -3.37
CA ALA A 256 34.77 6.72 -2.72
C ALA A 256 35.16 6.61 -1.23
N PRO A 257 34.20 6.61 -0.29
CA PRO A 257 34.50 6.51 1.13
C PRO A 257 35.00 5.13 1.53
N ALA A 258 35.69 5.05 2.67
CA ALA A 258 35.93 3.77 3.35
C ALA A 258 34.58 3.09 3.70
N PRO A 259 34.49 1.74 3.66
CA PRO A 259 33.23 1.01 3.88
C PRO A 259 32.42 1.38 5.14
N ASN A 260 33.10 1.77 6.22
CA ASN A 260 32.48 2.15 7.49
C ASN A 260 32.59 3.66 7.80
N GLY A 261 32.68 4.50 6.76
CA GLY A 261 32.79 5.96 6.91
C GLY A 261 31.51 6.64 7.44
N ALA A 262 31.62 7.91 7.82
CA ALA A 262 30.54 8.70 8.42
C ALA A 262 29.27 8.82 7.53
N PHE A 263 29.43 8.75 6.20
CA PHE A 263 28.31 8.78 5.25
C PHE A 263 27.28 7.67 5.51
N LYS A 264 27.70 6.47 5.93
CA LYS A 264 26.80 5.34 6.22
C LYS A 264 25.87 5.67 7.38
N GLN A 265 26.42 6.26 8.44
CA GLN A 265 25.62 6.73 9.58
C GLN A 265 24.69 7.89 9.18
N TRP A 266 25.15 8.77 8.28
CA TRP A 266 24.29 9.84 7.75
C TRP A 266 23.09 9.25 6.98
N ILE A 267 23.29 8.26 6.10
CA ILE A 267 22.21 7.58 5.39
C ILE A 267 21.28 6.85 6.38
N TYR A 268 21.83 6.14 7.36
CA TYR A 268 21.05 5.47 8.40
C TYR A 268 20.14 6.42 9.20
N ASN A 269 20.53 7.69 9.32
CA ASN A 269 19.77 8.71 10.04
C ASN A 269 18.85 9.55 9.15
N ASN A 270 19.06 9.59 7.83
CA ASN A 270 18.37 10.55 6.95
C ASN A 270 17.78 9.93 5.67
N GLY A 271 18.37 8.85 5.16
CA GLY A 271 18.04 8.28 3.86
C GLY A 271 16.75 7.47 3.86
N THR A 272 15.94 7.64 2.81
CA THR A 272 14.76 6.80 2.55
C THR A 272 14.91 6.06 1.23
N GLY A 273 14.69 4.74 1.22
CA GLY A 273 14.77 3.92 0.01
C GLY A 273 13.67 4.25 -0.98
N ILE A 274 12.44 3.88 -0.64
CA ILE A 274 11.23 4.13 -1.45
C ILE A 274 10.30 5.09 -0.68
N VAL A 275 9.84 6.14 -1.35
CA VAL A 275 8.78 7.03 -0.87
C VAL A 275 7.58 6.89 -1.80
N MET A 276 6.48 6.33 -1.30
CA MET A 276 5.24 6.19 -2.03
C MET A 276 4.19 7.12 -1.45
N ARG A 277 3.70 8.05 -2.28
CA ARG A 277 2.62 8.98 -1.93
C ARG A 277 1.35 8.68 -2.71
N ARG A 278 0.64 9.71 -3.22
CA ARG A 278 -0.54 9.48 -4.05
C ARG A 278 -0.17 8.65 -5.27
N ASN A 279 -0.80 7.48 -5.33
CA ASN A 279 -0.56 6.47 -6.32
C ASN A 279 -1.91 5.85 -6.70
N ASP A 280 -2.27 5.85 -7.99
CA ASP A 280 -3.45 5.15 -8.54
C ASP A 280 -3.17 3.66 -8.74
N TRP A 281 -2.48 3.05 -7.76
CA TRP A 281 -1.82 1.75 -7.81
C TRP A 281 -0.55 1.68 -8.68
N SER A 282 0.44 0.96 -8.17
CA SER A 282 1.69 0.59 -8.84
C SER A 282 2.19 -0.74 -8.29
N TYR A 283 3.03 -1.41 -9.08
CA TYR A 283 3.73 -2.63 -8.68
C TYR A 283 5.10 -2.28 -8.12
N THR A 284 5.39 -2.70 -6.89
CA THR A 284 6.71 -2.60 -6.27
C THR A 284 7.22 -3.99 -5.91
N THR A 285 8.24 -4.46 -6.63
CA THR A 285 8.60 -5.88 -6.64
C THR A 285 10.11 -6.08 -6.60
N ASN A 286 10.58 -7.16 -5.99
CA ASN A 286 12.00 -7.52 -5.96
C ASN A 286 12.90 -6.35 -5.48
N VAL A 287 12.54 -5.72 -4.36
CA VAL A 287 13.26 -4.57 -3.81
C VAL A 287 14.08 -4.98 -2.60
N THR A 288 15.33 -4.53 -2.53
CA THR A 288 16.20 -4.65 -1.35
C THR A 288 16.67 -3.27 -0.91
N ILE A 289 16.38 -2.89 0.34
CA ILE A 289 16.89 -1.64 0.93
C ILE A 289 17.67 -1.99 2.20
N ASP A 290 18.94 -1.59 2.23
CA ASP A 290 19.90 -2.01 3.25
C ASP A 290 20.62 -0.82 3.87
N GLY A 291 20.47 -0.62 5.18
CA GLY A 291 21.21 0.41 5.93
C GLY A 291 20.63 1.83 5.85
N TYR A 292 19.31 1.98 5.67
CA TYR A 292 18.62 3.28 5.55
C TYR A 292 17.84 3.65 6.82
N ASN A 293 17.52 4.93 6.96
CA ASN A 293 16.59 5.39 8.01
C ASN A 293 15.20 4.78 7.80
N VAL A 294 14.67 4.91 6.59
CA VAL A 294 13.39 4.28 6.21
C VAL A 294 13.57 3.45 4.95
N GLY A 295 13.22 2.16 5.02
CA GLY A 295 13.22 1.29 3.85
C GLY A 295 12.14 1.70 2.84
N TYR A 296 10.89 1.67 3.31
CA TYR A 296 9.70 2.10 2.57
C TYR A 296 8.86 3.07 3.41
N LEU A 297 8.52 4.22 2.82
CA LEU A 297 7.62 5.21 3.41
C LEU A 297 6.33 5.31 2.58
N GLY A 298 5.20 4.92 3.16
CA GLY A 298 3.87 5.30 2.67
C GLY A 298 3.44 6.60 3.36
N GLY A 299 3.27 7.68 2.61
CA GLY A 299 2.90 8.97 3.19
C GLY A 299 1.93 9.78 2.33
N PRO A 300 1.35 10.86 2.86
CA PRO A 300 0.39 11.64 2.10
C PRO A 300 1.08 12.30 0.90
N SER A 301 0.27 12.60 -0.12
CA SER A 301 0.70 13.48 -1.20
C SER A 301 1.21 14.81 -0.66
N VAL A 302 2.31 15.30 -1.21
CA VAL A 302 2.82 16.65 -0.91
C VAL A 302 2.15 17.72 -1.77
N THR A 303 1.40 17.32 -2.81
CA THR A 303 0.76 18.23 -3.77
C THR A 303 -0.76 18.09 -3.85
N THR A 304 -1.33 16.97 -3.42
CA THR A 304 -2.78 16.69 -3.46
C THR A 304 -3.30 16.29 -2.07
N PRO A 305 -3.64 17.26 -1.19
CA PRO A 305 -4.04 16.99 0.18
C PRO A 305 -5.16 15.95 0.30
N GLY A 306 -5.01 15.01 1.24
CA GLY A 306 -5.97 13.92 1.49
C GLY A 306 -5.88 12.74 0.51
N SER A 307 -4.86 12.70 -0.34
CA SER A 307 -4.59 11.54 -1.19
C SER A 307 -3.42 10.72 -0.66
N ASP A 308 -3.65 9.42 -0.56
CA ASP A 308 -2.81 8.47 0.18
C ASP A 308 -2.38 7.30 -0.71
N PRO A 309 -1.30 6.59 -0.36
CA PRO A 309 -0.78 5.47 -1.15
C PRO A 309 -1.66 4.22 -1.05
N ASN A 310 -1.75 3.49 -2.16
CA ASN A 310 -2.21 2.11 -2.28
C ASN A 310 -1.28 1.34 -3.22
N GLY A 311 -1.49 0.03 -3.38
CA GLY A 311 -0.85 -0.74 -4.45
C GLY A 311 -0.23 -2.06 -4.00
N HIS A 312 0.57 -2.64 -4.90
CA HIS A 312 1.05 -4.01 -4.82
C HIS A 312 2.52 -4.05 -4.41
N HIS A 313 2.83 -4.82 -3.38
CA HIS A 313 4.20 -5.00 -2.90
C HIS A 313 4.46 -6.49 -2.68
N TYR A 314 5.47 -7.05 -3.35
CA TYR A 314 5.87 -8.43 -3.08
C TYR A 314 7.32 -8.75 -3.39
N ASN A 315 7.90 -9.67 -2.60
CA ASN A 315 9.33 -9.98 -2.57
C ASN A 315 10.19 -8.75 -2.25
N LEU A 316 9.96 -8.14 -1.08
CA LEU A 316 10.72 -6.98 -0.59
C LEU A 316 11.61 -7.40 0.58
N ASN A 317 12.85 -6.91 0.61
CA ASN A 317 13.83 -7.18 1.64
C ASN A 317 14.31 -5.87 2.27
N PHE A 318 14.13 -5.73 3.58
CA PHE A 318 14.56 -4.59 4.35
C PHE A 318 15.58 -5.06 5.39
N ILE A 319 16.85 -4.72 5.16
CA ILE A 319 17.98 -5.23 5.92
C ILE A 319 18.61 -4.08 6.70
N ARG A 320 18.85 -4.26 8.01
CA ARG A 320 19.60 -3.29 8.83
C ARG A 320 19.10 -1.86 8.69
N ASN A 321 17.78 -1.66 8.59
CA ASN A 321 17.19 -0.32 8.52
C ASN A 321 16.86 0.18 9.92
N LYS A 322 16.77 1.50 10.10
CA LYS A 322 16.22 2.04 11.34
C LYS A 322 14.72 1.75 11.44
N THR A 323 13.97 2.02 10.39
CA THR A 323 12.59 1.58 10.21
C THR A 323 12.46 0.91 8.85
N ALA A 324 12.08 -0.36 8.81
CA ALA A 324 11.92 -1.06 7.54
C ALA A 324 10.74 -0.51 6.73
N ILE A 325 9.55 -0.43 7.33
CA ILE A 325 8.35 0.11 6.70
C ILE A 325 7.68 1.12 7.63
N LYS A 326 7.41 2.31 7.11
CA LYS A 326 6.69 3.38 7.82
C LYS A 326 5.45 3.80 7.04
N PHE A 327 4.32 3.93 7.75
CA PHE A 327 3.09 4.52 7.22
C PHE A 327 2.74 5.78 7.99
N ASP A 328 2.79 6.91 7.31
CA ASP A 328 2.20 8.18 7.74
C ASP A 328 0.78 8.36 7.17
N SER A 329 0.46 7.67 6.08
CA SER A 329 -0.92 7.49 5.60
C SER A 329 -1.06 6.26 4.70
N VAL A 330 -2.28 5.74 4.60
CA VAL A 330 -2.66 4.60 3.74
C VAL A 330 -4.09 4.83 3.23
N ASN A 331 -4.34 4.43 1.98
CA ASN A 331 -5.67 4.52 1.37
C ASN A 331 -6.64 3.45 1.92
N GLU A 332 -7.95 3.75 1.94
CA GLU A 332 -8.98 2.79 2.36
C GLU A 332 -9.17 1.61 1.40
N VAL A 333 -8.79 1.79 0.13
CA VAL A 333 -8.74 0.71 -0.87
C VAL A 333 -7.81 -0.43 -0.43
N GLY A 334 -6.74 -0.11 0.30
CA GLY A 334 -5.79 -1.09 0.81
C GLY A 334 -4.40 -1.00 0.19
N ILE A 335 -3.42 -1.60 0.88
CA ILE A 335 -2.05 -1.79 0.40
C ILE A 335 -1.58 -3.20 0.77
N MET A 336 -1.09 -3.95 -0.21
CA MET A 336 -0.77 -5.37 -0.07
C MET A 336 0.73 -5.60 -0.05
N PHE A 337 1.20 -6.36 0.95
CA PHE A 337 2.59 -6.78 1.11
C PHE A 337 2.65 -8.31 1.23
N THR A 338 3.33 -8.96 0.30
CA THR A 338 3.45 -10.43 0.25
C THR A 338 4.91 -10.86 0.15
N LYS A 339 5.33 -11.81 0.97
CA LYS A 339 6.75 -12.24 1.05
C LYS A 339 7.70 -11.05 1.31
N VAL A 340 7.40 -10.25 2.32
CA VAL A 340 8.34 -9.23 2.83
C VAL A 340 9.25 -9.87 3.86
N THR A 341 10.54 -9.61 3.76
CA THR A 341 11.55 -9.99 4.76
C THR A 341 12.11 -8.73 5.41
N ILE A 342 11.93 -8.60 6.71
CA ILE A 342 12.58 -7.57 7.52
C ILE A 342 13.62 -8.27 8.38
N ASP A 343 14.86 -7.83 8.30
CA ASP A 343 15.97 -8.42 9.07
C ASP A 343 16.86 -7.35 9.70
N GLN A 344 17.27 -7.62 10.95
CA GLN A 344 18.21 -6.80 11.73
C GLN A 344 17.86 -5.30 11.81
N SER A 345 16.57 -4.94 11.75
CA SER A 345 16.12 -3.54 11.80
C SER A 345 15.77 -3.10 13.22
N GLU A 346 15.91 -1.81 13.56
CA GLU A 346 15.47 -1.31 14.88
C GLU A 346 13.94 -1.39 15.01
N SER A 347 13.22 -0.96 13.98
CA SER A 347 11.77 -1.09 13.88
C SER A 347 11.37 -1.78 12.57
N GLY A 348 10.45 -2.74 12.66
CA GLY A 348 9.89 -3.42 11.50
C GLY A 348 8.87 -2.55 10.79
N ILE A 349 7.61 -2.61 11.24
CA ILE A 349 6.51 -1.82 10.66
C ILE A 349 6.05 -0.78 11.68
N VAL A 350 6.06 0.50 11.29
CA VAL A 350 5.60 1.61 12.14
C VAL A 350 4.43 2.32 11.46
N VAL A 351 3.31 2.47 12.17
CA VAL A 351 2.15 3.23 11.73
C VAL A 351 1.97 4.47 12.61
N GLY A 352 2.08 5.63 11.98
CA GLY A 352 1.98 6.94 12.63
C GLY A 352 0.56 7.32 13.06
N PRO A 353 0.44 8.44 13.79
CA PRO A 353 -0.83 8.93 14.31
C PRO A 353 -1.84 9.24 13.22
N ASN A 354 -3.13 9.11 13.53
CA ASN A 354 -4.27 9.39 12.64
C ASN A 354 -4.28 8.62 11.30
N THR A 355 -3.44 7.59 11.15
CA THR A 355 -3.43 6.75 9.95
C THR A 355 -4.69 5.88 9.91
N LYS A 356 -5.27 5.70 8.73
CA LYS A 356 -6.43 4.83 8.47
C LYS A 356 -6.16 3.95 7.25
N GLY A 357 -7.15 3.17 6.84
CA GLY A 357 -7.03 2.26 5.69
C GLY A 357 -6.63 0.84 6.09
N VAL A 358 -6.23 0.04 5.09
CA VAL A 358 -5.99 -1.40 5.26
C VAL A 358 -4.57 -1.75 4.81
N VAL A 359 -3.83 -2.44 5.66
CA VAL A 359 -2.50 -2.99 5.34
C VAL A 359 -2.58 -4.51 5.42
N GLN A 360 -2.25 -5.18 4.32
CA GLN A 360 -2.24 -6.64 4.25
C GLN A 360 -0.81 -7.18 4.26
N LEU A 361 -0.53 -8.17 5.11
CA LEU A 361 0.77 -8.83 5.26
C LEU A 361 0.61 -10.35 5.06
N SER A 362 1.01 -10.85 3.90
CA SER A 362 0.95 -12.28 3.57
C SER A 362 2.33 -12.91 3.56
N ALA A 363 2.49 -14.04 4.26
CA ALA A 363 3.71 -14.85 4.26
C ALA A 363 5.01 -14.03 4.48
N SER A 364 4.93 -12.99 5.32
CA SER A 364 6.02 -12.04 5.57
C SER A 364 6.72 -12.36 6.89
N SER A 365 8.04 -12.14 6.93
CA SER A 365 8.90 -12.42 8.08
C SER A 365 9.45 -11.11 8.67
N ILE A 366 9.35 -10.96 9.99
CA ILE A 366 9.77 -9.77 10.72
C ILE A 366 10.77 -10.16 11.81
N ASN A 367 12.03 -9.78 11.61
CA ASN A 367 13.10 -9.81 12.61
C ASN A 367 13.59 -8.39 12.88
N ALA A 368 13.05 -7.77 13.93
CA ALA A 368 13.40 -6.41 14.34
C ALA A 368 13.40 -6.26 15.86
N VAL A 369 14.02 -5.21 16.39
CA VAL A 369 13.97 -4.92 17.84
C VAL A 369 12.53 -4.62 18.27
N ASN A 370 11.79 -3.84 17.48
CA ASN A 370 10.34 -3.65 17.60
C ASN A 370 9.66 -4.16 16.32
N ALA A 371 8.83 -5.20 16.40
CA ALA A 371 8.30 -5.87 15.21
C ALA A 371 7.27 -5.01 14.48
N ILE A 372 6.20 -4.62 15.18
CA ILE A 372 5.13 -3.77 14.66
C ILE A 372 4.77 -2.77 15.76
N ALA A 373 4.66 -1.48 15.41
CA ALA A 373 4.24 -0.42 16.32
C ALA A 373 3.15 0.44 15.67
N VAL A 374 1.98 0.55 16.32
CA VAL A 374 0.86 1.37 15.86
C VAL A 374 0.51 2.41 16.91
N ASP A 375 0.38 3.67 16.50
CA ASP A 375 -0.04 4.78 17.36
C ASP A 375 -1.48 4.64 17.87
N ALA A 376 -1.77 5.17 19.07
CA ALA A 376 -3.09 5.06 19.71
C ALA A 376 -4.22 5.81 18.97
N THR A 377 -3.88 6.86 18.23
CA THR A 377 -4.84 7.64 17.43
C THR A 377 -5.10 7.02 16.06
N SER A 378 -4.29 6.04 15.66
CA SER A 378 -4.46 5.33 14.39
C SER A 378 -5.76 4.50 14.40
N ARG A 379 -6.37 4.39 13.23
CA ARG A 379 -7.56 3.57 12.93
C ARG A 379 -7.30 2.59 11.79
N VAL A 380 -6.02 2.36 11.47
CA VAL A 380 -5.59 1.38 10.46
C VAL A 380 -6.10 -0.02 10.81
N ARG A 381 -6.35 -0.83 9.79
CA ARG A 381 -6.60 -2.27 9.90
C ARG A 381 -5.39 -3.00 9.34
N ILE A 382 -4.61 -3.65 10.19
CA ILE A 382 -3.49 -4.49 9.78
C ILE A 382 -3.97 -5.95 9.80
N SER A 383 -3.94 -6.60 8.66
CA SER A 383 -4.28 -8.01 8.51
C SER A 383 -3.04 -8.78 8.13
N MET A 384 -2.65 -9.77 8.94
CA MET A 384 -1.49 -10.63 8.74
C MET A 384 -1.94 -12.08 8.65
N GLN A 385 -1.47 -12.81 7.64
CA GLN A 385 -1.73 -14.24 7.51
C GLN A 385 -0.49 -15.01 7.07
N GLN A 386 -0.27 -16.19 7.64
CA GLN A 386 0.91 -17.03 7.33
C GLN A 386 2.25 -16.32 7.57
N GLY A 387 2.28 -15.28 8.40
CA GLY A 387 3.48 -14.50 8.68
C GLY A 387 4.33 -15.11 9.81
N THR A 388 5.54 -14.60 9.97
CA THR A 388 6.46 -14.93 11.06
C THR A 388 6.96 -13.67 11.74
N VAL A 389 6.76 -13.56 13.05
CA VAL A 389 7.44 -12.57 13.90
C VAL A 389 8.56 -13.29 14.62
N ALA A 390 9.79 -13.16 14.11
CA ALA A 390 10.97 -13.82 14.65
C ALA A 390 11.45 -13.17 15.96
N ALA A 391 11.42 -11.84 16.03
CA ALA A 391 11.85 -11.06 17.18
C ALA A 391 11.08 -9.73 17.28
N GLY A 392 11.13 -9.11 18.46
CA GLY A 392 10.50 -7.82 18.76
C GLY A 392 9.00 -7.92 19.07
N THR A 393 8.51 -7.03 19.92
CA THR A 393 7.09 -7.02 20.32
C THR A 393 6.20 -6.45 19.22
N VAL A 394 4.99 -7.00 19.08
CA VAL A 394 3.90 -6.42 18.28
C VAL A 394 3.05 -5.52 19.19
N GLN A 395 3.24 -4.20 19.09
CA GLN A 395 2.58 -3.18 19.90
C GLN A 395 1.50 -2.46 19.08
N ILE A 396 0.23 -2.77 19.33
CA ILE A 396 -0.90 -2.15 18.63
C ILE A 396 -1.62 -1.23 19.61
N ASN A 397 -1.31 0.08 19.63
CA ASN A 397 -1.96 0.98 20.59
C ASN A 397 -3.34 1.47 20.12
N GLY A 398 -3.59 1.47 18.81
CA GLY A 398 -4.85 1.89 18.17
C GLY A 398 -5.14 1.09 16.90
N GLY A 399 -6.40 1.08 16.47
CA GLY A 399 -6.83 0.40 15.24
C GLY A 399 -7.20 -1.06 15.43
N THR A 400 -7.16 -1.86 14.36
CA THR A 400 -7.47 -3.30 14.42
C THR A 400 -6.31 -4.13 13.90
N PHE A 401 -5.90 -5.14 14.66
CA PHE A 401 -4.90 -6.11 14.22
C PHE A 401 -5.50 -7.51 14.11
N THR A 402 -5.54 -8.04 12.90
CA THR A 402 -5.90 -9.43 12.64
C THR A 402 -4.64 -10.20 12.30
N ALA A 403 -4.36 -11.28 13.04
CA ALA A 403 -3.31 -12.23 12.69
C ALA A 403 -3.89 -13.64 12.67
N SER A 404 -3.78 -14.32 11.54
CA SER A 404 -4.23 -15.70 11.40
C SER A 404 -3.13 -16.64 10.91
N ASN A 405 -3.16 -17.87 11.39
CA ASN A 405 -2.25 -18.93 10.96
C ASN A 405 -0.78 -18.46 10.87
N SER A 406 -0.30 -17.67 11.84
CA SER A 406 1.03 -17.06 11.84
C SER A 406 1.90 -17.53 13.01
N ASP A 407 3.21 -17.40 12.89
CA ASP A 407 4.22 -17.82 13.88
C ASP A 407 4.75 -16.63 14.68
N PHE A 408 4.69 -16.71 16.01
CA PHE A 408 5.24 -15.73 16.94
C PHE A 408 6.38 -16.37 17.74
N ASN A 409 7.61 -16.12 17.31
CA ASN A 409 8.83 -16.64 17.93
C ASN A 409 9.50 -15.62 18.86
N ASN A 410 8.97 -14.40 18.90
CA ASN A 410 9.42 -13.32 19.76
C ASN A 410 9.20 -13.61 21.26
N ALA A 411 9.90 -12.84 22.10
CA ALA A 411 9.79 -12.93 23.55
C ALA A 411 8.43 -12.41 24.04
N ALA A 412 7.99 -12.89 25.21
CA ALA A 412 6.79 -12.41 25.87
C ALA A 412 6.95 -10.98 26.44
N PRO A 413 5.91 -10.12 26.41
CA PRO A 413 4.65 -10.34 25.71
C PRO A 413 4.83 -10.27 24.19
N GLN A 414 4.28 -11.25 23.47
CA GLN A 414 4.44 -11.34 22.01
C GLN A 414 3.62 -10.28 21.29
N VAL A 415 2.39 -10.05 21.77
CA VAL A 415 1.45 -9.05 21.25
C VAL A 415 0.90 -8.23 22.41
N VAL A 416 0.83 -6.92 22.23
CA VAL A 416 0.20 -5.98 23.15
C VAL A 416 -0.88 -5.21 22.40
N LEU A 417 -2.13 -5.36 22.83
CA LEU A 417 -3.27 -4.55 22.38
C LEU A 417 -3.47 -3.43 23.40
N GLY A 418 -3.33 -2.19 22.96
CA GLY A 418 -3.60 -0.99 23.77
C GLY A 418 -5.10 -0.70 23.90
N THR A 419 -5.44 0.30 24.70
CA THR A 419 -6.83 0.63 25.05
C THR A 419 -7.68 1.00 23.83
N GLU A 420 -7.11 1.65 22.81
CA GLU A 420 -7.81 2.04 21.59
C GLU A 420 -7.68 1.02 20.45
N ALA A 421 -7.07 -0.13 20.72
CA ALA A 421 -6.89 -1.20 19.76
C ALA A 421 -7.91 -2.32 19.98
N ARG A 422 -8.06 -3.18 18.97
CA ARG A 422 -8.70 -4.50 19.10
C ARG A 422 -7.99 -5.51 18.21
N GLY A 423 -8.26 -6.79 18.40
CA GLY A 423 -7.64 -7.81 17.56
C GLY A 423 -8.41 -9.11 17.38
N ILE A 424 -8.06 -9.81 16.31
CA ILE A 424 -8.48 -11.17 15.97
C ILE A 424 -7.19 -11.98 15.80
N LEU A 425 -6.86 -12.83 16.76
CA LEU A 425 -5.63 -13.64 16.79
C LEU A 425 -6.01 -15.12 16.76
N VAL A 426 -6.04 -15.73 15.57
CA VAL A 426 -6.65 -17.05 15.34
C VAL A 426 -5.66 -18.05 14.74
N GLY A 427 -5.55 -19.25 15.32
CA GLY A 427 -4.70 -20.34 14.77
C GLY A 427 -3.20 -20.05 14.73
N ASN A 428 -2.76 -19.02 15.46
CA ASN A 428 -1.35 -18.64 15.56
C ASN A 428 -0.57 -19.60 16.46
N ARG A 429 0.72 -19.74 16.18
CA ARG A 429 1.66 -20.63 16.87
C ARG A 429 2.70 -19.79 17.60
N PHE A 430 3.16 -20.27 18.75
CA PHE A 430 4.08 -19.52 19.61
C PHE A 430 5.25 -20.41 20.01
N ALA A 431 6.49 -19.93 19.82
CA ALA A 431 7.68 -20.67 20.23
C ALA A 431 7.92 -20.60 21.75
N ASN A 432 7.47 -19.51 22.38
CA ASN A 432 7.51 -19.29 23.83
C ASN A 432 6.10 -19.43 24.41
N PRO A 433 5.93 -19.63 25.74
CA PRO A 433 4.63 -19.58 26.38
C PRO A 433 3.83 -18.35 25.95
N VAL A 434 2.55 -18.56 25.58
CA VAL A 434 1.70 -17.51 25.03
C VAL A 434 1.45 -16.44 26.10
N ASN A 435 1.83 -15.19 25.80
CA ASN A 435 1.48 -14.03 26.61
C ASN A 435 1.06 -12.86 25.71
N ILE A 436 -0.26 -12.65 25.65
CA ILE A 436 -0.85 -11.53 24.91
C ILE A 436 -1.43 -10.55 25.94
N ALA A 437 -0.85 -9.36 26.01
CA ALA A 437 -1.34 -8.29 26.87
C ALA A 437 -2.51 -7.59 26.18
N ASN A 438 -3.74 -7.94 26.55
CA ASN A 438 -4.95 -7.37 25.98
C ASN A 438 -5.54 -6.28 26.89
N ASN A 439 -5.20 -5.01 26.62
CA ASN A 439 -5.73 -3.84 27.34
C ASN A 439 -6.90 -3.18 26.58
N SER A 440 -7.43 -3.83 25.54
CA SER A 440 -8.47 -3.32 24.67
C SER A 440 -9.77 -3.05 25.44
N ARG A 441 -10.37 -1.87 25.21
CA ARG A 441 -11.76 -1.59 25.62
C ARG A 441 -12.79 -2.04 24.58
N TYR A 442 -12.37 -2.70 23.52
CA TYR A 442 -13.19 -3.18 22.42
C TYR A 442 -13.18 -4.70 22.36
N ALA A 443 -14.19 -5.29 21.72
CA ALA A 443 -14.26 -6.72 21.52
C ALA A 443 -13.04 -7.26 20.75
N THR A 444 -12.46 -8.36 21.24
CA THR A 444 -11.32 -9.06 20.65
C THR A 444 -11.57 -10.57 20.59
N HIS A 445 -11.04 -11.26 19.58
CA HIS A 445 -11.02 -12.71 19.53
C HIS A 445 -9.59 -13.23 19.62
N ILE A 446 -9.30 -14.08 20.60
CA ILE A 446 -8.00 -14.74 20.78
C ILE A 446 -8.28 -16.23 20.90
N ASP A 447 -7.95 -16.98 19.86
CA ASP A 447 -8.20 -18.42 19.75
C ASP A 447 -7.05 -19.08 18.98
N HIS A 448 -6.07 -19.62 19.70
CA HIS A 448 -4.90 -20.27 19.08
C HIS A 448 -5.13 -21.74 18.74
N THR A 449 -6.37 -22.21 18.76
CA THR A 449 -6.70 -23.51 18.21
C THR A 449 -6.29 -23.54 16.74
N ALA A 450 -5.51 -24.55 16.36
CA ALA A 450 -4.97 -24.65 15.01
C ALA A 450 -6.06 -24.52 13.95
N THR A 451 -5.79 -23.71 12.93
CA THR A 451 -6.66 -23.52 11.76
C THR A 451 -5.94 -23.96 10.50
N THR A 452 -6.68 -24.43 9.51
CA THR A 452 -6.13 -24.81 8.21
C THR A 452 -6.50 -23.76 7.17
N VAL A 453 -5.50 -23.15 6.54
CA VAL A 453 -5.66 -22.31 5.35
C VAL A 453 -4.77 -22.86 4.24
N LYS A 454 -5.10 -22.57 2.97
CA LYS A 454 -4.27 -22.98 1.84
C LYS A 454 -2.91 -22.25 1.94
N PRO A 455 -1.78 -22.94 1.82
CA PRO A 455 -0.48 -22.29 1.79
C PRO A 455 -0.37 -21.31 0.62
N LEU A 456 0.26 -20.16 0.85
CA LEU A 456 0.65 -19.27 -0.24
C LEU A 456 1.57 -20.06 -1.21
N PRO A 457 1.27 -20.11 -2.52
CA PRO A 457 2.14 -20.76 -3.49
C PRO A 457 3.53 -20.12 -3.52
N ILE A 458 4.52 -20.87 -4.02
CA ILE A 458 5.83 -20.29 -4.31
C ILE A 458 5.62 -19.19 -5.36
N LEU A 459 6.09 -17.98 -5.05
CA LEU A 459 6.02 -16.88 -6.00
C LEU A 459 6.88 -17.22 -7.23
N PRO A 460 6.36 -17.08 -8.46
CA PRO A 460 7.17 -17.30 -9.65
C PRO A 460 8.32 -16.28 -9.69
N GLU A 461 9.54 -16.76 -9.89
CA GLU A 461 10.72 -15.89 -10.02
C GLU A 461 10.81 -15.37 -11.47
N ILE A 462 10.38 -14.14 -11.71
CA ILE A 462 10.36 -13.53 -13.05
C ILE A 462 11.68 -12.83 -13.33
N LYS A 463 12.64 -13.57 -13.91
CA LYS A 463 13.92 -13.02 -14.35
C LYS A 463 13.79 -12.34 -15.72
N PRO A 464 14.63 -11.34 -16.02
CA PRO A 464 14.83 -10.89 -17.39
C PRO A 464 15.25 -12.08 -18.28
N GLU A 465 14.50 -12.34 -19.34
CA GLU A 465 14.81 -13.41 -20.29
C GLU A 465 15.53 -12.87 -21.52
N THR A 466 16.51 -13.61 -22.03
CA THR A 466 17.15 -13.29 -23.30
C THR A 466 16.29 -13.81 -24.45
N ARG A 467 15.62 -12.89 -25.16
CA ARG A 467 14.76 -13.21 -26.31
C ARG A 467 15.19 -12.36 -27.49
N LYS A 468 16.10 -12.88 -28.30
CA LYS A 468 16.67 -12.22 -29.48
C LYS A 468 17.14 -13.24 -30.52
N PRO A 469 17.29 -12.86 -31.80
CA PRO A 469 17.86 -13.72 -32.82
C PRO A 469 19.27 -14.21 -32.46
N SER A 470 19.59 -15.46 -32.79
CA SER A 470 20.94 -16.01 -32.63
C SER A 470 21.94 -15.37 -33.63
N ARG A 471 21.45 -15.01 -34.81
CA ARG A 471 22.25 -14.38 -35.87
C ARG A 471 22.29 -12.86 -35.69
N LYS A 472 23.50 -12.30 -35.57
CA LYS A 472 23.76 -10.86 -35.48
C LYS A 472 23.84 -10.22 -36.88
N ALA A 473 22.70 -10.10 -37.57
CA ALA A 473 22.60 -9.44 -38.88
C ALA A 473 21.49 -8.39 -38.87
N LEU A 474 21.69 -7.26 -39.56
CA LEU A 474 20.74 -6.14 -39.63
C LEU A 474 20.23 -5.96 -41.05
N TYR A 475 18.90 -5.92 -41.20
CA TYR A 475 18.22 -5.64 -42.46
C TYR A 475 17.36 -4.38 -42.27
N ILE A 476 17.86 -3.24 -42.75
CA ILE A 476 17.15 -1.96 -42.63
C ILE A 476 16.18 -1.85 -43.80
N VAL A 477 14.87 -1.82 -43.52
CA VAL A 477 13.86 -1.90 -44.58
C VAL A 477 13.87 -0.70 -45.53
N THR A 478 14.37 0.45 -45.10
CA THR A 478 14.46 1.66 -45.94
C THR A 478 15.66 1.66 -46.86
N ASN A 479 16.63 0.77 -46.65
CA ASN A 479 17.82 0.66 -47.49
C ASN A 479 17.56 -0.25 -48.69
N ALA A 480 18.34 -0.08 -49.75
CA ALA A 480 18.37 -1.04 -50.85
C ALA A 480 18.79 -2.44 -50.33
N PRO A 481 18.20 -3.53 -50.85
CA PRO A 481 17.24 -3.59 -51.96
C PRO A 481 15.75 -3.44 -51.55
N PHE A 482 15.43 -3.24 -50.28
CA PHE A 482 14.05 -3.29 -49.77
C PHE A 482 13.27 -1.99 -50.02
N ASN A 483 13.93 -0.83 -49.86
CA ASN A 483 13.42 0.49 -50.22
C ASN A 483 12.01 0.83 -49.68
N ALA A 484 11.69 0.41 -48.46
CA ALA A 484 10.48 0.83 -47.76
C ALA A 484 10.49 2.34 -47.51
N VAL A 485 9.32 2.97 -47.50
CA VAL A 485 9.11 4.40 -47.29
C VAL A 485 8.13 4.64 -46.14
N GLY A 486 8.63 5.16 -45.02
CA GLY A 486 7.89 5.41 -43.78
C GLY A 486 7.05 6.70 -43.76
N ASN A 487 6.38 7.05 -44.87
CA ASN A 487 5.61 8.30 -45.03
C ASN A 487 4.10 8.20 -44.70
N GLY A 488 3.61 7.01 -44.34
CA GLY A 488 2.21 6.74 -44.04
C GLY A 488 1.31 6.55 -45.28
N THR A 489 1.83 6.69 -46.50
CA THR A 489 1.03 6.65 -47.73
C THR A 489 1.48 5.56 -48.70
N THR A 490 2.78 5.27 -48.79
CA THR A 490 3.33 4.23 -49.66
C THR A 490 3.03 2.84 -49.09
N ASP A 491 2.56 1.90 -49.91
CA ASP A 491 2.41 0.51 -49.48
C ASP A 491 3.78 -0.16 -49.35
N ASN A 492 4.08 -0.63 -48.15
CA ASN A 492 5.34 -1.23 -47.76
C ASN A 492 5.27 -2.76 -47.62
N THR A 493 4.13 -3.38 -47.95
CA THR A 493 3.90 -4.82 -47.76
C THR A 493 5.03 -5.66 -48.38
N ALA A 494 5.32 -5.46 -49.66
CA ALA A 494 6.35 -6.22 -50.36
C ALA A 494 7.76 -5.92 -49.83
N ALA A 495 8.07 -4.64 -49.57
CA ALA A 495 9.38 -4.22 -49.08
C ALA A 495 9.73 -4.87 -47.73
N ILE A 496 8.80 -4.81 -46.76
CA ILE A 496 8.99 -5.39 -45.43
C ILE A 496 9.03 -6.92 -45.51
N GLN A 497 8.12 -7.55 -46.28
CA GLN A 497 8.13 -9.01 -46.41
C GLN A 497 9.39 -9.52 -47.09
N ASN A 498 9.93 -8.80 -48.09
CA ASN A 498 11.20 -9.16 -48.72
C ASN A 498 12.38 -9.10 -47.74
N ALA A 499 12.42 -8.11 -46.85
CA ALA A 499 13.43 -8.04 -45.80
C ALA A 499 13.32 -9.20 -44.80
N LEU A 500 12.09 -9.54 -44.38
CA LEU A 500 11.80 -10.70 -43.54
C LEU A 500 12.23 -12.01 -44.20
N ASN A 501 11.88 -12.20 -45.47
CA ASN A 501 12.24 -13.38 -46.25
C ASN A 501 13.76 -13.51 -46.44
N GLN A 502 14.45 -12.39 -46.71
CA GLN A 502 15.90 -12.40 -46.84
C GLN A 502 16.56 -12.78 -45.51
N ALA A 503 16.16 -12.15 -44.39
CA ALA A 503 16.67 -12.50 -43.07
C ALA A 503 16.41 -13.98 -42.74
N GLY A 504 15.23 -14.51 -43.06
CA GLY A 504 14.90 -15.92 -42.87
C GLY A 504 15.76 -16.86 -43.73
N THR A 505 15.94 -16.54 -45.01
CA THR A 505 16.78 -17.30 -45.95
C THR A 505 18.23 -17.36 -45.48
N ASP A 506 18.71 -16.26 -44.90
CA ASP A 506 20.07 -16.15 -44.39
C ASP A 506 20.25 -16.76 -42.98
N GLY A 507 19.21 -17.39 -42.42
CA GLY A 507 19.27 -18.11 -41.14
C GLY A 507 18.94 -17.27 -39.89
N GLY A 508 18.26 -16.13 -40.06
CA GLY A 508 17.80 -15.26 -38.98
C GLY A 508 18.47 -13.88 -38.97
N GLY A 509 18.05 -13.04 -38.03
CA GLY A 509 18.57 -11.67 -37.88
C GLY A 509 17.49 -10.67 -37.47
N VAL A 510 17.87 -9.40 -37.41
CA VAL A 510 16.98 -8.28 -37.07
C VAL A 510 16.55 -7.56 -38.36
N VAL A 511 15.26 -7.55 -38.64
CA VAL A 511 14.65 -6.67 -39.64
C VAL A 511 14.18 -5.42 -38.94
N PHE A 512 14.85 -4.30 -39.24
CA PHE A 512 14.68 -3.04 -38.52
C PHE A 512 13.88 -2.02 -39.33
N LEU A 513 12.87 -1.44 -38.69
CA LEU A 513 12.10 -0.31 -39.18
C LEU A 513 12.58 0.96 -38.48
N PRO A 514 13.29 1.87 -39.16
CA PRO A 514 13.55 3.22 -38.65
C PRO A 514 12.24 3.96 -38.28
N PRO A 515 12.30 5.02 -37.45
CA PRO A 515 11.13 5.85 -37.14
C PRO A 515 10.37 6.27 -38.40
N GLY A 516 9.04 6.18 -38.35
CA GLY A 516 8.18 6.44 -39.50
C GLY A 516 6.86 5.68 -39.45
N LYS A 517 5.97 6.02 -40.39
CA LYS A 517 4.66 5.38 -40.56
C LYS A 517 4.68 4.52 -41.82
N TYR A 518 4.51 3.22 -41.69
CA TYR A 518 4.60 2.27 -42.79
C TYR A 518 3.21 1.73 -43.07
N LYS A 519 2.59 2.21 -44.15
CA LYS A 519 1.31 1.66 -44.62
C LYS A 519 1.52 0.25 -45.17
N VAL A 520 0.68 -0.68 -44.73
CA VAL A 520 0.72 -2.09 -45.15
C VAL A 520 -0.69 -2.55 -45.52
N LEU A 521 -0.87 -2.92 -46.78
CA LEU A 521 -2.15 -3.40 -47.33
C LEU A 521 -2.32 -4.93 -47.22
N GLY A 522 -1.22 -5.69 -47.16
CA GLY A 522 -1.26 -7.15 -47.04
C GLY A 522 -0.88 -7.69 -45.66
N ASN A 523 -0.86 -9.02 -45.54
CA ASN A 523 -0.42 -9.72 -44.34
C ASN A 523 1.10 -9.96 -44.39
N LEU A 524 1.73 -10.08 -43.21
CA LEU A 524 3.16 -10.32 -43.05
C LEU A 524 3.41 -11.61 -42.26
N THR A 525 4.53 -12.27 -42.55
CA THR A 525 5.01 -13.45 -41.81
C THR A 525 6.47 -13.26 -41.40
N ILE A 526 6.75 -13.41 -40.11
CA ILE A 526 8.11 -13.44 -39.55
C ILE A 526 8.62 -14.88 -39.59
N PRO A 527 9.70 -15.18 -40.36
CA PRO A 527 10.29 -16.51 -40.37
C PRO A 527 10.96 -16.88 -39.04
N SER A 528 11.20 -18.18 -38.84
CA SER A 528 11.95 -18.67 -37.68
C SER A 528 13.32 -18.01 -37.56
N GLY A 529 13.74 -17.63 -36.35
CA GLY A 529 15.03 -16.99 -36.10
C GLY A 529 15.10 -15.49 -36.45
N VAL A 530 14.02 -14.88 -36.91
CA VAL A 530 13.96 -13.46 -37.28
C VAL A 530 13.27 -12.62 -36.20
N GLU A 531 13.75 -11.41 -35.96
CA GLU A 531 13.06 -10.38 -35.16
C GLU A 531 12.63 -9.22 -36.05
N LEU A 532 11.34 -8.87 -36.04
CA LEU A 532 10.86 -7.62 -36.61
C LEU A 532 10.92 -6.53 -35.52
N LYS A 533 11.80 -5.54 -35.69
CA LYS A 533 12.13 -4.56 -34.65
C LYS A 533 11.85 -3.13 -35.12
N GLY A 534 11.20 -2.34 -34.27
CA GLY A 534 11.04 -0.90 -34.43
C GLY A 534 12.05 -0.10 -33.60
N SER A 535 11.91 1.23 -33.65
CA SER A 535 12.84 2.17 -33.00
C SER A 535 12.55 2.47 -31.53
N SER A 536 11.43 2.00 -30.97
CA SER A 536 11.04 2.22 -29.57
C SER A 536 11.42 1.02 -28.70
N ASP A 537 12.57 1.04 -28.04
CA ASP A 537 13.07 -0.10 -27.25
C ASP A 537 12.54 -0.19 -25.82
N VAL A 538 11.42 0.48 -25.54
CA VAL A 538 10.95 0.76 -24.18
C VAL A 538 9.48 0.39 -24.02
N SER A 539 9.07 0.13 -22.78
CA SER A 539 7.66 -0.15 -22.48
C SER A 539 6.86 1.13 -22.64
N THR A 540 5.86 1.14 -23.52
CA THR A 540 5.05 2.32 -23.81
C THR A 540 3.70 1.93 -24.41
N VAL A 541 2.71 2.81 -24.26
CA VAL A 541 1.49 2.80 -25.08
C VAL A 541 1.77 3.36 -26.48
N PRO A 542 0.83 3.20 -27.44
CA PRO A 542 0.90 3.88 -28.74
C PRO A 542 0.95 5.41 -28.59
N THR A 543 2.12 6.02 -28.79
CA THR A 543 2.31 7.48 -28.66
C THR A 543 2.57 8.19 -29.98
N GLY A 544 2.48 7.49 -31.11
CA GLY A 544 2.62 8.04 -32.47
C GLY A 544 4.05 8.38 -32.91
N GLN A 545 5.02 8.34 -32.00
CA GLN A 545 6.44 8.48 -32.28
C GLN A 545 7.11 7.09 -32.39
N GLY A 546 8.25 7.01 -33.06
CA GLY A 546 8.93 5.75 -33.38
C GLY A 546 8.38 5.08 -34.64
N SER A 547 8.41 3.75 -34.66
CA SER A 547 8.07 2.95 -35.85
C SER A 547 6.64 2.42 -35.76
N THR A 548 5.77 2.89 -36.66
CA THR A 548 4.34 2.53 -36.70
C THR A 548 4.01 1.75 -37.97
N LEU A 549 3.39 0.58 -37.82
CA LEU A 549 2.73 -0.14 -38.90
C LEU A 549 1.27 0.33 -38.99
N GLU A 550 0.92 0.95 -40.11
CA GLU A 550 -0.44 1.41 -40.43
C GLU A 550 -1.16 0.28 -41.19
N VAL A 551 -1.97 -0.50 -40.49
CA VAL A 551 -2.55 -1.77 -40.93
C VAL A 551 -3.91 -1.56 -41.61
N TYR A 552 -4.03 -2.02 -42.86
CA TYR A 552 -5.28 -2.01 -43.63
C TYR A 552 -5.78 -3.43 -43.97
N ALA A 553 -4.94 -4.45 -43.79
CA ALA A 553 -5.26 -5.82 -44.17
C ALA A 553 -6.41 -6.41 -43.32
N GLY A 554 -7.32 -7.15 -43.97
CA GLY A 554 -8.32 -7.98 -43.31
C GLY A 554 -9.59 -7.27 -42.80
N ARG A 555 -9.83 -6.00 -43.18
CA ARG A 555 -11.04 -5.27 -42.81
C ARG A 555 -12.31 -6.05 -43.20
N GLY A 556 -13.28 -6.09 -42.29
CA GLY A 556 -14.58 -6.73 -42.52
C GLY A 556 -14.62 -8.20 -42.13
N SER A 557 -13.53 -8.80 -41.62
CA SER A 557 -13.49 -10.19 -41.19
C SER A 557 -12.83 -10.36 -39.83
N ALA A 558 -13.53 -10.92 -38.85
CA ALA A 558 -12.97 -11.21 -37.53
C ALA A 558 -12.14 -12.51 -37.49
N THR A 559 -12.34 -13.40 -38.46
CA THR A 559 -11.78 -14.77 -38.49
C THR A 559 -10.80 -15.01 -39.65
N GLY A 560 -10.47 -13.97 -40.41
CA GLY A 560 -9.53 -14.06 -41.53
C GLY A 560 -8.08 -14.32 -41.13
N THR A 561 -7.19 -14.26 -42.13
CA THR A 561 -5.73 -14.36 -41.96
C THR A 561 -5.24 -13.27 -41.00
N PRO A 562 -4.43 -13.61 -39.98
CA PRO A 562 -3.91 -12.63 -39.04
C PRO A 562 -3.01 -11.63 -39.77
N PHE A 563 -2.94 -10.38 -39.32
CA PHE A 563 -2.08 -9.38 -39.97
C PHE A 563 -0.61 -9.84 -39.94
N LEU A 564 -0.09 -10.19 -38.76
CA LEU A 564 1.28 -10.64 -38.57
C LEU A 564 1.30 -12.07 -38.01
N SER A 565 1.89 -13.00 -38.76
CA SER A 565 2.18 -14.36 -38.28
C SER A 565 3.61 -14.45 -37.74
N VAL A 566 3.79 -14.97 -36.53
CA VAL A 566 5.08 -15.09 -35.84
C VAL A 566 5.45 -16.57 -35.70
N SER A 567 6.46 -17.01 -36.44
CA SER A 567 6.92 -18.41 -36.42
C SER A 567 7.60 -18.79 -35.10
N ALA A 568 7.91 -20.08 -34.94
CA ALA A 568 8.72 -20.54 -33.81
C ALA A 568 10.08 -19.81 -33.74
N ASN A 569 10.61 -19.61 -32.53
CA ASN A 569 11.91 -18.95 -32.28
C ASN A 569 12.07 -17.57 -32.96
N SER A 570 10.97 -16.84 -33.14
CA SER A 570 10.95 -15.52 -33.78
C SER A 570 10.17 -14.54 -32.92
N GLY A 571 10.27 -13.24 -33.22
CA GLY A 571 9.54 -12.28 -32.41
C GLY A 571 9.42 -10.89 -33.01
N VAL A 572 8.71 -10.06 -32.26
CA VAL A 572 8.43 -8.67 -32.60
C VAL A 572 8.76 -7.78 -31.43
N ARG A 573 9.41 -6.63 -31.72
CA ARG A 573 9.88 -5.71 -30.68
C ARG A 573 9.72 -4.25 -31.06
N GLY A 574 9.24 -3.43 -30.13
CA GLY A 574 9.38 -1.97 -30.22
C GLY A 574 8.59 -1.30 -31.36
N LEU A 575 7.46 -1.89 -31.73
CA LEU A 575 6.59 -1.41 -32.82
C LEU A 575 5.25 -0.95 -32.26
N THR A 576 4.68 0.08 -32.89
CA THR A 576 3.27 0.41 -32.76
C THR A 576 2.50 -0.12 -33.96
N PHE A 577 1.36 -0.76 -33.71
CA PHE A 577 0.40 -1.16 -34.73
C PHE A 577 -0.82 -0.27 -34.60
N ASN A 578 -1.23 0.33 -35.72
CA ASN A 578 -2.41 1.18 -35.79
C ASN A 578 -3.33 0.71 -36.91
N TYR A 579 -4.64 0.78 -36.69
CA TYR A 579 -5.67 0.50 -37.70
C TYR A 579 -6.37 1.82 -38.07
N PRO A 580 -5.92 2.55 -39.11
CA PRO A 580 -6.43 3.89 -39.43
C PRO A 580 -7.91 3.95 -39.78
N GLU A 581 -8.44 2.87 -40.33
CA GLU A 581 -9.82 2.79 -40.81
C GLU A 581 -10.85 2.57 -39.68
N GLN A 582 -10.39 2.32 -38.46
CA GLN A 582 -11.21 2.33 -37.25
C GLN A 582 -11.36 3.78 -36.78
N ASP A 583 -12.38 4.46 -37.31
CA ASP A 583 -12.60 5.89 -37.07
C ASP A 583 -13.72 6.13 -36.06
N ALA A 584 -13.39 6.85 -35.00
CA ALA A 584 -14.32 7.32 -33.98
C ALA A 584 -14.27 8.85 -33.81
N SER A 585 -13.68 9.58 -34.77
CA SER A 585 -13.52 11.03 -34.71
C SER A 585 -14.85 11.81 -34.79
N VAL A 586 -15.85 11.25 -35.48
CA VAL A 586 -17.20 11.81 -35.59
C VAL A 586 -18.22 10.94 -34.85
N SER A 587 -18.23 9.64 -35.14
CA SER A 587 -19.11 8.63 -34.52
C SER A 587 -18.39 7.30 -34.46
N LEU A 588 -18.60 6.52 -33.40
CA LEU A 588 -17.96 5.21 -33.26
C LEU A 588 -18.50 4.23 -34.32
N ASN A 589 -17.63 3.78 -35.22
CA ASN A 589 -17.90 2.69 -36.16
C ASN A 589 -16.81 1.61 -36.05
N VAL A 590 -17.14 0.48 -35.41
CA VAL A 590 -16.19 -0.62 -35.21
C VAL A 590 -16.30 -1.64 -36.34
N SER A 591 -15.27 -1.72 -37.17
CA SER A 591 -15.15 -2.77 -38.20
C SER A 591 -14.47 -4.02 -37.61
N PRO A 592 -14.90 -5.24 -37.96
CA PRO A 592 -14.17 -6.44 -37.57
C PRO A 592 -12.85 -6.56 -38.33
N TYR A 593 -11.80 -7.01 -37.63
CA TYR A 593 -10.49 -7.35 -38.20
C TYR A 593 -10.00 -8.69 -37.61
N PRO A 594 -9.15 -9.43 -38.33
CA PRO A 594 -8.52 -10.63 -37.80
C PRO A 594 -7.52 -10.23 -36.69
N TYR A 595 -6.91 -11.23 -36.05
CA TYR A 595 -5.89 -10.96 -35.04
C TYR A 595 -4.72 -10.18 -35.64
N MET A 596 -4.30 -9.13 -34.93
CA MET A 596 -3.12 -8.34 -35.26
C MET A 596 -1.87 -9.21 -35.29
N ILE A 597 -1.68 -10.05 -34.26
CA ILE A 597 -0.57 -11.00 -34.16
C ILE A 597 -1.13 -12.39 -33.89
N ARG A 598 -0.64 -13.39 -34.63
CA ARG A 598 -0.83 -14.81 -34.29
C ARG A 598 0.51 -15.51 -34.23
N ALA A 599 0.83 -16.13 -33.09
CA ALA A 599 1.97 -17.02 -33.01
C ALA A 599 1.61 -18.38 -33.61
N THR A 600 2.55 -18.97 -34.36
CA THR A 600 2.35 -20.25 -35.07
C THR A 600 3.28 -21.36 -34.57
N GLY A 601 4.11 -21.08 -33.55
CA GLY A 601 4.96 -22.09 -32.92
C GLY A 601 5.61 -21.63 -31.62
N SER A 602 6.38 -22.53 -31.00
CA SER A 602 7.01 -22.33 -29.70
C SER A 602 8.07 -21.24 -29.67
N ASN A 603 8.36 -20.72 -28.47
CA ASN A 603 9.36 -19.68 -28.21
C ASN A 603 9.12 -18.35 -28.92
N ALA A 604 7.92 -18.11 -29.45
CA ALA A 604 7.53 -16.82 -30.00
C ALA A 604 7.54 -15.74 -28.91
N TYR A 605 8.03 -14.54 -29.23
CA TYR A 605 8.07 -13.43 -28.28
C TYR A 605 7.52 -12.10 -28.85
N ILE A 606 6.84 -11.35 -28.00
CA ILE A 606 6.21 -10.06 -28.30
C ILE A 606 6.62 -9.09 -27.19
N VAL A 607 7.47 -8.11 -27.51
CA VAL A 607 8.07 -7.24 -26.48
C VAL A 607 7.97 -5.75 -26.82
N ASN A 608 7.53 -4.91 -25.88
CA ASN A 608 7.40 -3.46 -26.07
C ASN A 608 6.54 -3.13 -27.31
N VAL A 609 5.35 -3.73 -27.42
CA VAL A 609 4.46 -3.55 -28.57
C VAL A 609 3.28 -2.66 -28.19
N GLY A 610 3.11 -1.57 -28.93
CA GLY A 610 1.93 -0.72 -28.86
C GLY A 610 0.84 -1.23 -29.80
N MET A 611 -0.37 -1.45 -29.30
CA MET A 611 -1.53 -1.85 -30.08
C MET A 611 -2.60 -0.77 -30.02
N ARG A 612 -2.96 -0.21 -31.17
CA ARG A 612 -4.01 0.82 -31.26
C ARG A 612 -5.11 0.40 -32.22
N ALA A 613 -6.35 0.54 -31.75
CA ALA A 613 -7.55 0.34 -32.55
C ALA A 613 -7.68 -1.07 -33.17
N ALA A 614 -6.96 -2.07 -32.65
CA ALA A 614 -7.12 -3.44 -33.11
C ALA A 614 -8.54 -3.94 -32.78
N TYR A 615 -9.12 -4.77 -33.64
CA TYR A 615 -10.35 -5.48 -33.27
C TYR A 615 -10.02 -6.70 -32.40
N ASN A 616 -9.15 -7.57 -32.92
CA ASN A 616 -8.54 -8.69 -32.22
C ASN A 616 -7.03 -8.44 -32.13
N GLY A 617 -6.47 -8.51 -30.93
CA GLY A 617 -5.06 -8.22 -30.67
C GLY A 617 -4.14 -9.41 -30.91
N VAL A 618 -3.85 -10.16 -29.85
CA VAL A 618 -2.87 -11.26 -29.90
C VAL A 618 -3.53 -12.62 -29.73
N ASP A 619 -3.17 -13.56 -30.61
CA ASP A 619 -3.63 -14.95 -30.62
C ASP A 619 -2.48 -15.92 -30.32
N LEU A 620 -2.45 -16.41 -29.08
CA LEU A 620 -1.63 -17.54 -28.60
C LEU A 620 -2.52 -18.76 -28.31
N PHE A 621 -3.72 -18.80 -28.90
CA PHE A 621 -4.77 -19.77 -28.60
C PHE A 621 -4.97 -20.75 -29.76
N THR A 622 -4.97 -20.25 -31.00
CA THR A 622 -5.25 -21.07 -32.19
C THR A 622 -4.20 -22.16 -32.43
N ASN A 623 -2.93 -21.91 -32.09
CA ASN A 623 -1.84 -22.85 -32.25
C ASN A 623 -1.17 -23.13 -30.90
N ARG A 624 -0.60 -24.32 -30.74
CA ARG A 624 0.26 -24.63 -29.58
C ARG A 624 1.52 -23.79 -29.60
N THR A 625 1.75 -23.01 -28.55
CA THR A 625 2.81 -22.00 -28.44
C THR A 625 3.60 -22.16 -27.13
N ASP A 626 4.30 -23.28 -26.99
CA ASP A 626 5.07 -23.56 -25.77
C ASP A 626 6.14 -22.48 -25.53
N ASN A 627 6.33 -22.09 -24.27
CA ASN A 627 7.28 -21.05 -23.84
C ASN A 627 7.10 -19.69 -24.55
N HIS A 628 5.87 -19.35 -24.95
CA HIS A 628 5.57 -18.01 -25.45
C HIS A 628 5.93 -16.94 -24.40
N TYR A 629 6.38 -15.78 -24.88
CA TYR A 629 6.83 -14.70 -24.02
C TYR A 629 6.27 -13.35 -24.47
N VAL A 630 5.38 -12.77 -23.66
CA VAL A 630 4.84 -11.42 -23.89
C VAL A 630 5.27 -10.51 -22.75
N ASP A 631 5.99 -9.43 -23.05
CA ASP A 631 6.37 -8.41 -22.07
C ASP A 631 6.05 -7.01 -22.62
N SER A 632 5.27 -6.23 -21.87
CA SER A 632 4.98 -4.83 -22.23
C SER A 632 4.22 -4.69 -23.57
N LEU A 633 3.14 -5.46 -23.72
CA LEU A 633 2.11 -5.20 -24.73
C LEU A 633 1.07 -4.24 -24.14
N ALA A 634 0.81 -3.13 -24.84
CA ALA A 634 0.04 -2.02 -24.29
C ALA A 634 -0.87 -1.35 -25.32
N GLY A 635 -1.94 -0.69 -24.86
CA GLY A 635 -2.85 0.10 -25.69
C GLY A 635 -4.30 -0.38 -25.65
N HIS A 636 -4.92 -0.59 -26.81
CA HIS A 636 -6.37 -0.78 -26.97
C HIS A 636 -6.75 -1.83 -28.03
N ALA A 637 -7.77 -2.64 -27.71
CA ALA A 637 -8.51 -3.48 -28.65
C ALA A 637 -10.02 -3.32 -28.47
N PHE A 638 -10.82 -3.62 -29.49
CA PHE A 638 -12.29 -3.54 -29.43
C PHE A 638 -12.96 -4.82 -28.96
N LYS A 639 -12.42 -6.01 -29.27
CA LYS A 639 -13.07 -7.30 -29.00
C LYS A 639 -12.26 -8.22 -28.11
N ASN A 640 -11.07 -8.62 -28.55
CA ASN A 640 -10.19 -9.51 -27.78
C ASN A 640 -8.81 -8.87 -27.71
N ALA A 641 -8.27 -8.56 -26.53
CA ALA A 641 -6.91 -8.03 -26.45
C ALA A 641 -5.86 -9.15 -26.54
N ILE A 642 -5.99 -10.20 -25.74
CA ILE A 642 -5.11 -11.38 -25.81
C ILE A 642 -5.86 -12.68 -25.48
N ARG A 643 -5.56 -13.75 -26.23
CA ARG A 643 -6.04 -15.11 -25.94
C ARG A 643 -4.88 -16.09 -25.87
N ILE A 644 -4.94 -17.01 -24.90
CA ILE A 644 -3.90 -17.99 -24.62
C ILE A 644 -4.55 -19.37 -24.45
N GLY A 645 -4.04 -20.39 -25.15
CA GLY A 645 -4.64 -21.73 -25.15
C GLY A 645 -3.88 -22.69 -26.06
N GLY A 646 -4.61 -23.58 -26.74
CA GLY A 646 -4.05 -24.47 -27.76
C GLY A 646 -3.17 -25.59 -27.21
N GLY A 647 -3.27 -25.90 -25.91
CA GLY A 647 -2.45 -26.90 -25.22
C GLY A 647 -1.01 -26.45 -24.98
N ALA A 648 -0.76 -25.13 -24.98
CA ALA A 648 0.55 -24.57 -24.72
C ALA A 648 1.00 -24.85 -23.28
N VAL A 649 2.32 -24.96 -23.09
CA VAL A 649 2.93 -25.11 -21.75
C VAL A 649 3.98 -24.04 -21.47
N ASN A 650 4.11 -23.66 -20.19
CA ASN A 650 5.17 -22.78 -19.67
C ASN A 650 5.21 -21.37 -20.31
N GLY A 651 4.05 -20.84 -20.66
CA GLY A 651 3.91 -19.49 -21.19
C GLY A 651 4.10 -18.40 -20.13
N THR A 652 4.64 -17.26 -20.52
CA THR A 652 4.71 -16.06 -19.68
C THR A 652 4.10 -14.86 -20.40
N VAL A 653 3.16 -14.19 -19.73
CA VAL A 653 2.65 -12.88 -20.09
C VAL A 653 2.89 -11.96 -18.92
N LYS A 654 3.47 -10.78 -19.18
CA LYS A 654 3.85 -9.85 -18.13
C LYS A 654 3.81 -8.40 -18.57
N ASN A 655 3.65 -7.52 -17.58
CA ASN A 655 3.69 -6.07 -17.72
C ASN A 655 2.71 -5.53 -18.77
N LEU A 656 1.56 -6.19 -18.98
CA LEU A 656 0.53 -5.64 -19.86
C LEU A 656 0.02 -4.29 -19.32
N GLN A 657 -0.21 -3.32 -20.21
CA GLN A 657 -0.77 -2.01 -19.88
C GLN A 657 -1.88 -1.66 -20.88
N PHE A 658 -3.08 -2.21 -20.65
CA PHE A 658 -4.24 -1.99 -21.50
C PHE A 658 -5.15 -0.93 -20.93
N ASN A 659 -5.54 0.03 -21.78
CA ASN A 659 -6.36 1.13 -21.35
C ASN A 659 -7.23 1.64 -22.51
N VAL A 660 -8.55 1.59 -22.33
CA VAL A 660 -9.49 2.10 -23.34
C VAL A 660 -9.27 3.59 -23.68
N LEU A 661 -8.69 4.36 -22.75
CA LEU A 661 -8.28 5.76 -22.96
C LEU A 661 -7.32 5.92 -24.15
N ALA A 662 -6.45 4.93 -24.42
CA ALA A 662 -5.48 4.99 -25.50
C ALA A 662 -6.14 5.18 -26.90
N PHE A 663 -7.42 4.79 -27.03
CA PHE A 663 -8.22 5.09 -28.21
C PHE A 663 -9.28 6.17 -27.94
N ALA A 664 -10.00 6.09 -26.80
CA ALA A 664 -11.12 6.98 -26.48
C ALA A 664 -10.72 8.46 -26.41
N VAL A 665 -9.49 8.76 -25.96
CA VAL A 665 -8.91 10.10 -25.94
C VAL A 665 -7.59 10.16 -26.71
N GLY A 666 -7.41 9.29 -27.70
CA GLY A 666 -6.17 9.18 -28.48
C GLY A 666 -5.79 10.42 -29.32
N ARG A 667 -6.66 11.43 -29.40
CA ARG A 667 -6.34 12.77 -29.95
C ARG A 667 -5.42 13.57 -29.03
N GLU A 668 -5.29 13.20 -27.76
CA GLU A 668 -4.35 13.83 -26.83
C GLU A 668 -2.89 13.56 -27.25
N SER A 669 -2.00 14.53 -27.02
CA SER A 669 -0.57 14.43 -27.39
C SER A 669 0.15 13.26 -26.73
N LYS A 670 -0.22 12.95 -25.48
CA LYS A 670 0.33 11.82 -24.72
C LYS A 670 0.02 10.46 -25.32
N PHE A 671 -1.13 10.34 -25.99
CA PHE A 671 -1.56 9.13 -26.69
C PHE A 671 -1.35 9.21 -28.20
N GLY A 672 -0.57 10.16 -28.70
CA GLY A 672 -0.10 10.19 -30.09
C GLY A 672 -0.93 10.99 -31.09
N SER A 673 -1.90 11.80 -30.65
CA SER A 673 -2.62 12.76 -31.50
C SER A 673 -3.26 12.15 -32.76
N TRP A 674 -3.85 10.97 -32.62
CA TRP A 674 -4.33 10.20 -33.76
C TRP A 674 -5.60 10.80 -34.36
N PRO A 675 -5.66 11.02 -35.69
CA PRO A 675 -6.78 11.71 -36.29
C PRO A 675 -8.08 10.89 -36.29
N ASN A 676 -7.99 9.57 -36.25
CA ASN A 676 -9.17 8.69 -36.18
C ASN A 676 -9.65 8.45 -34.74
N SER A 677 -9.07 9.11 -33.74
CA SER A 677 -9.60 9.14 -32.37
C SER A 677 -10.63 10.26 -32.17
N PRO A 678 -11.54 10.10 -31.19
CA PRO A 678 -12.43 11.17 -30.75
C PRO A 678 -11.71 12.39 -30.17
N ILE A 679 -12.35 13.56 -30.26
CA ILE A 679 -11.96 14.78 -29.55
C ILE A 679 -12.66 14.81 -28.19
N GLY A 680 -11.90 14.91 -27.10
CA GLY A 680 -12.45 14.90 -25.74
C GLY A 680 -12.86 13.50 -25.26
N ASP A 681 -13.35 13.42 -24.02
CA ASP A 681 -13.81 12.17 -23.40
C ASP A 681 -15.06 11.63 -24.12
N ASN A 682 -14.92 10.51 -24.84
CA ASN A 682 -15.96 9.97 -25.73
C ASN A 682 -16.68 8.76 -25.10
N SER A 683 -17.82 9.05 -24.45
CA SER A 683 -18.70 8.06 -23.82
C SER A 683 -19.04 6.81 -24.66
N PRO A 684 -19.32 6.91 -25.99
CA PRO A 684 -19.55 5.74 -26.84
C PRO A 684 -18.45 4.68 -26.85
N VAL A 685 -17.16 5.06 -26.81
CA VAL A 685 -16.04 4.09 -26.82
C VAL A 685 -16.03 3.27 -25.52
N TYR A 686 -16.20 3.94 -24.37
CA TYR A 686 -16.31 3.27 -23.07
C TYR A 686 -17.51 2.34 -23.01
N ALA A 687 -18.67 2.82 -23.48
CA ALA A 687 -19.88 2.02 -23.50
C ALA A 687 -19.72 0.79 -24.39
N TYR A 688 -19.05 0.91 -25.55
CA TYR A 688 -18.76 -0.24 -26.39
C TYR A 688 -17.84 -1.23 -25.68
N ALA A 689 -16.72 -0.76 -25.11
CA ALA A 689 -15.76 -1.61 -24.41
C ALA A 689 -16.40 -2.37 -23.24
N ALA A 690 -17.20 -1.67 -22.41
CA ALA A 690 -17.94 -2.23 -21.28
C ALA A 690 -18.95 -3.34 -21.64
N ASN A 691 -19.30 -3.47 -22.92
CA ASN A 691 -20.22 -4.48 -23.43
C ASN A 691 -19.56 -5.53 -24.35
N ASN A 692 -18.41 -5.23 -24.96
CA ASN A 692 -17.86 -6.05 -26.04
C ASN A 692 -16.43 -6.53 -25.83
N LEU A 693 -15.60 -5.80 -25.07
CA LEU A 693 -14.18 -6.10 -24.93
C LEU A 693 -13.96 -7.20 -23.87
N ASP A 694 -13.22 -8.23 -24.27
CA ASP A 694 -12.59 -9.19 -23.39
C ASP A 694 -11.08 -8.91 -23.38
N PHE A 695 -10.54 -8.57 -22.20
CA PHE A 695 -9.13 -8.25 -22.09
C PHE A 695 -8.27 -9.51 -22.24
N MET A 696 -8.45 -10.50 -21.36
CA MET A 696 -7.67 -11.73 -21.38
C MET A 696 -8.57 -12.97 -21.32
N ILE A 697 -8.34 -13.91 -22.24
CA ILE A 697 -9.01 -15.22 -22.25
C ILE A 697 -7.97 -16.33 -22.15
N LEU A 698 -8.16 -17.23 -21.18
CA LEU A 698 -7.31 -18.40 -20.94
C LEU A 698 -8.10 -19.69 -21.19
N GLY A 699 -7.66 -20.49 -22.17
CA GLY A 699 -8.21 -21.82 -22.48
C GLY A 699 -7.33 -22.95 -21.94
N ASP A 700 -7.04 -23.93 -22.78
CA ASP A 700 -6.16 -25.07 -22.49
C ASP A 700 -4.70 -24.62 -22.51
N VAL A 701 -4.18 -24.22 -21.34
CA VAL A 701 -2.78 -23.87 -21.12
C VAL A 701 -2.31 -24.41 -19.78
N VAL A 702 -1.08 -24.94 -19.74
CA VAL A 702 -0.49 -25.52 -18.54
C VAL A 702 0.69 -24.68 -18.06
N ASN A 703 0.74 -24.42 -16.75
CA ASN A 703 1.79 -23.63 -16.12
C ASN A 703 1.94 -22.24 -16.75
N GLN A 704 0.82 -21.55 -16.98
CA GLN A 704 0.82 -20.17 -17.43
C GLN A 704 1.23 -19.23 -16.29
N THR A 705 2.15 -18.31 -16.58
CA THR A 705 2.52 -17.23 -15.68
C THR A 705 1.93 -15.91 -16.19
N LEU A 706 1.21 -15.21 -15.31
CA LEU A 706 0.75 -13.83 -15.50
C LEU A 706 1.42 -12.94 -14.44
N PHE A 707 2.03 -11.82 -14.84
CA PHE A 707 2.83 -11.01 -13.94
C PHE A 707 2.69 -9.51 -14.19
N ASN A 708 2.18 -8.75 -13.21
CA ASN A 708 1.99 -7.29 -13.30
C ASN A 708 1.19 -6.84 -14.54
N ASP A 709 0.15 -7.59 -14.86
CA ASP A 709 -0.72 -7.33 -15.99
C ASP A 709 -1.88 -6.43 -15.57
N PHE A 710 -2.06 -5.32 -16.28
CA PHE A 710 -3.09 -4.33 -16.01
C PHE A 710 -4.00 -4.09 -17.20
N HIS A 711 -5.29 -3.89 -16.90
CA HIS A 711 -6.31 -3.50 -17.86
C HIS A 711 -7.31 -2.49 -17.27
N TYR A 712 -7.70 -1.49 -18.06
CA TYR A 712 -8.79 -0.56 -17.77
C TYR A 712 -9.90 -0.55 -18.83
N GLY A 713 -11.14 -0.79 -18.39
CA GLY A 713 -12.38 -0.58 -19.16
C GLY A 713 -12.73 -1.71 -20.13
N SER A 714 -13.47 -2.72 -19.67
CA SER A 714 -13.94 -3.84 -20.51
C SER A 714 -15.27 -4.44 -20.04
N ALA A 715 -15.86 -5.31 -20.87
CA ALA A 715 -16.96 -6.15 -20.47
C ALA A 715 -16.49 -7.25 -19.53
N ARG A 716 -15.38 -7.93 -19.91
CA ARG A 716 -14.73 -8.95 -19.08
C ARG A 716 -13.24 -8.65 -18.97
N GLY A 717 -12.71 -8.63 -17.74
CA GLY A 717 -11.28 -8.44 -17.49
C GLY A 717 -10.51 -9.71 -17.81
N LEU A 718 -10.65 -10.74 -16.97
CA LEU A 718 -10.08 -12.06 -17.19
C LEU A 718 -11.19 -13.12 -17.32
N VAL A 719 -11.07 -14.00 -18.30
CA VAL A 719 -12.00 -15.13 -18.50
C VAL A 719 -11.22 -16.43 -18.60
N THR A 720 -11.54 -17.41 -17.77
CA THR A 720 -11.07 -18.79 -17.96
C THR A 720 -12.16 -19.59 -18.65
N VAL A 721 -11.83 -20.25 -19.77
CA VAL A 721 -12.80 -20.94 -20.63
C VAL A 721 -12.51 -22.42 -20.71
N ASN A 722 -13.54 -23.20 -21.02
CA ASN A 722 -13.35 -24.58 -21.43
C ASN A 722 -12.90 -24.62 -22.90
N GLU A 723 -11.74 -25.19 -23.15
CA GLU A 723 -11.22 -25.48 -24.48
C GLU A 723 -11.12 -27.00 -24.64
N ASN A 724 -12.05 -27.59 -25.39
CA ASN A 724 -12.08 -29.03 -25.69
C ASN A 724 -12.02 -29.92 -24.42
N GLY A 725 -12.80 -29.57 -23.39
CA GLY A 725 -12.86 -30.31 -22.13
C GLY A 725 -11.76 -29.97 -21.13
N ARG A 726 -10.84 -29.07 -21.47
CA ARG A 726 -9.71 -28.65 -20.63
C ARG A 726 -9.80 -27.15 -20.29
N GLY A 727 -9.14 -26.75 -19.21
CA GLY A 727 -9.09 -25.36 -18.76
C GLY A 727 -7.68 -25.01 -18.29
N PRO A 728 -7.43 -23.74 -17.95
CA PRO A 728 -6.08 -23.26 -17.68
C PRO A 728 -5.55 -23.74 -16.33
N THR A 729 -4.23 -23.87 -16.22
CA THR A 729 -3.52 -23.97 -14.94
C THR A 729 -2.36 -23.00 -14.90
N GLY A 730 -2.05 -22.45 -13.73
CA GLY A 730 -0.99 -21.45 -13.63
C GLY A 730 -1.05 -20.58 -12.39
N THR A 731 -0.35 -19.46 -12.46
CA THR A 731 -0.32 -18.45 -11.40
C THR A 731 -0.39 -17.06 -12.01
N SER A 732 -1.23 -16.22 -11.41
CA SER A 732 -1.19 -14.78 -11.59
C SER A 732 -0.63 -14.13 -10.34
N LEU A 733 0.36 -13.27 -10.54
CA LEU A 733 0.97 -12.44 -9.51
C LEU A 733 0.87 -10.97 -9.92
N GLY A 734 0.10 -10.19 -9.17
CA GLY A 734 -0.09 -8.77 -9.48
C GLY A 734 -1.10 -8.48 -10.60
N LEU A 735 -2.15 -9.28 -10.76
CA LEU A 735 -3.19 -8.95 -11.74
C LEU A 735 -3.93 -7.70 -11.34
N GLY A 736 -4.14 -6.84 -12.33
CA GLY A 736 -4.94 -5.66 -12.21
C GLY A 736 -6.06 -5.49 -13.20
N ILE A 737 -7.29 -5.46 -12.71
CA ILE A 737 -8.47 -5.21 -13.54
C ILE A 737 -9.19 -3.98 -13.01
N ASP A 738 -9.16 -2.90 -13.77
CA ASP A 738 -9.85 -1.65 -13.50
C ASP A 738 -11.02 -1.44 -14.46
N GLY A 739 -12.12 -0.94 -13.94
CA GLY A 739 -13.30 -0.55 -14.69
C GLY A 739 -13.99 -1.62 -15.54
N ALA A 740 -13.90 -2.90 -15.14
CA ALA A 740 -14.58 -3.99 -15.85
C ALA A 740 -16.02 -4.22 -15.35
N THR A 741 -16.96 -4.50 -16.26
CA THR A 741 -18.33 -4.91 -15.89
C THR A 741 -18.30 -6.24 -15.13
N LYS A 742 -17.60 -7.24 -15.67
CA LYS A 742 -17.25 -8.50 -15.01
C LYS A 742 -15.73 -8.55 -14.86
N ALA A 743 -15.19 -8.35 -13.67
CA ALA A 743 -13.73 -8.27 -13.57
C ALA A 743 -13.05 -9.62 -13.84
N ILE A 744 -13.45 -10.69 -13.15
CA ILE A 744 -12.94 -12.05 -13.42
C ILE A 744 -14.09 -13.05 -13.51
N VAL A 745 -14.10 -13.84 -14.60
CA VAL A 745 -15.12 -14.85 -14.90
C VAL A 745 -14.48 -16.22 -15.01
N PHE A 746 -14.96 -17.17 -14.21
CA PHE A 746 -14.50 -18.55 -14.20
C PHE A 746 -15.53 -19.47 -14.85
N GLU A 747 -15.35 -19.81 -16.12
CA GLU A 747 -16.21 -20.80 -16.81
C GLU A 747 -15.64 -22.21 -16.69
N SER A 748 -14.30 -22.34 -16.70
CA SER A 748 -13.60 -23.62 -16.50
C SER A 748 -12.23 -23.44 -15.88
N MET A 749 -11.66 -24.50 -15.31
CA MET A 749 -10.32 -24.52 -14.73
C MET A 749 -9.70 -25.89 -14.96
N GLY A 750 -8.40 -25.93 -15.24
CA GLY A 750 -7.66 -27.20 -15.28
C GLY A 750 -7.50 -27.81 -13.89
N THR A 751 -7.19 -29.11 -13.82
CA THR A 751 -7.08 -29.87 -12.56
C THR A 751 -6.00 -29.34 -11.61
N GLY A 752 -4.97 -28.67 -12.12
CA GLY A 752 -3.94 -28.00 -11.32
C GLY A 752 -4.38 -26.66 -10.70
N GLY A 753 -5.55 -26.13 -11.08
CA GLY A 753 -6.05 -24.85 -10.63
C GLY A 753 -5.24 -23.65 -11.14
N PHE A 754 -5.70 -22.46 -10.80
CA PHE A 754 -5.02 -21.20 -11.11
C PHE A 754 -5.02 -20.32 -9.86
N ASN A 755 -3.82 -19.94 -9.40
CA ASN A 755 -3.66 -19.15 -8.19
C ASN A 755 -3.62 -17.66 -8.52
N PHE A 756 -4.26 -16.85 -7.67
CA PHE A 756 -4.26 -15.39 -7.79
C PHE A 756 -3.61 -14.77 -6.57
N ILE A 757 -2.51 -14.05 -6.76
CA ILE A 757 -1.69 -13.48 -5.69
C ILE A 757 -1.55 -11.98 -5.90
N ASN A 758 -1.84 -11.19 -4.86
CA ASN A 758 -1.86 -9.72 -4.92
C ASN A 758 -2.70 -9.23 -6.10
N THR A 759 -3.99 -9.58 -6.10
CA THR A 759 -4.90 -9.12 -7.14
C THR A 759 -5.60 -7.84 -6.69
N GLN A 760 -5.74 -6.85 -7.57
CA GLN A 760 -6.56 -5.69 -7.28
C GLN A 760 -7.62 -5.53 -8.36
N ILE A 761 -8.85 -5.26 -7.92
CA ILE A 761 -10.02 -5.24 -8.80
C ILE A 761 -10.82 -3.96 -8.57
N VAL A 762 -11.19 -3.33 -9.67
CA VAL A 762 -12.18 -2.27 -9.74
C VAL A 762 -13.27 -2.68 -10.70
N SER A 763 -14.50 -2.72 -10.20
CA SER A 763 -15.68 -2.86 -11.05
C SER A 763 -16.49 -1.58 -10.99
N ILE A 764 -16.65 -0.93 -12.14
CA ILE A 764 -17.40 0.32 -12.27
C ILE A 764 -18.45 0.16 -13.36
N GLY A 765 -19.63 0.74 -13.13
CA GLY A 765 -20.74 0.74 -14.08
C GLY A 765 -22.09 0.69 -13.38
N ASP A 766 -23.07 1.41 -13.93
CA ASP A 766 -24.45 1.45 -13.44
C ASP A 766 -25.34 0.38 -14.13
N SER A 767 -24.71 -0.68 -14.64
CA SER A 767 -25.44 -1.76 -15.30
C SER A 767 -25.99 -2.74 -14.26
N ALA A 768 -27.07 -3.43 -14.59
CA ALA A 768 -27.65 -4.47 -13.75
C ALA A 768 -26.71 -5.67 -13.49
N THR A 769 -25.49 -5.63 -14.04
CA THR A 769 -24.58 -6.75 -14.19
C THR A 769 -23.14 -6.43 -13.72
N THR A 770 -22.87 -5.47 -12.84
CA THR A 770 -21.49 -5.27 -12.36
C THR A 770 -21.12 -6.19 -11.19
N ARG A 771 -19.96 -6.86 -11.26
CA ARG A 771 -19.39 -7.68 -10.16
C ARG A 771 -17.88 -7.87 -10.28
N TYR A 772 -17.23 -8.15 -9.14
CA TYR A 772 -15.81 -8.46 -9.10
C TYR A 772 -15.52 -9.87 -9.62
N LEU A 773 -16.19 -10.87 -9.04
CA LEU A 773 -15.92 -12.28 -9.34
C LEU A 773 -17.21 -12.97 -9.75
N GLU A 774 -17.12 -13.79 -10.80
CA GLU A 774 -18.25 -14.58 -11.32
C GLU A 774 -17.78 -16.01 -11.62
N THR A 775 -18.55 -17.02 -11.20
CA THR A 775 -18.41 -18.39 -11.72
C THR A 775 -19.55 -18.73 -12.68
N GLY A 776 -19.25 -19.52 -13.72
CA GLY A 776 -20.26 -20.07 -14.61
C GLY A 776 -21.05 -21.24 -13.97
N PRO A 777 -22.23 -21.58 -14.49
CA PRO A 777 -23.09 -22.63 -13.91
C PRO A 777 -22.49 -24.04 -13.95
N ASN A 778 -21.51 -24.27 -14.82
CA ASN A 778 -20.83 -25.56 -14.98
C ASN A 778 -19.44 -25.58 -14.32
N PHE A 779 -19.05 -24.52 -13.61
CA PHE A 779 -17.78 -24.47 -12.91
C PHE A 779 -17.79 -25.44 -11.73
N SER A 780 -16.81 -26.34 -11.66
CA SER A 780 -16.79 -27.42 -10.66
C SER A 780 -15.55 -27.41 -9.74
N GLY A 781 -14.62 -26.48 -9.95
CA GLY A 781 -13.36 -26.39 -9.20
C GLY A 781 -13.39 -25.44 -8.00
N GLU A 782 -12.22 -25.29 -7.36
CA GLU A 782 -11.94 -24.24 -6.38
C GLU A 782 -10.83 -23.32 -6.92
N THR A 783 -11.02 -22.01 -6.81
CA THR A 783 -9.96 -21.01 -7.02
C THR A 783 -9.71 -20.22 -5.74
N THR A 784 -8.45 -19.85 -5.51
CA THR A 784 -8.03 -19.15 -4.28
C THR A 784 -7.35 -17.84 -4.64
N PHE A 785 -7.80 -16.77 -3.99
CA PHE A 785 -7.14 -15.47 -3.96
C PHE A 785 -6.33 -15.34 -2.68
N PHE A 786 -5.06 -14.96 -2.82
CA PHE A 786 -4.14 -14.65 -1.73
C PHE A 786 -3.80 -13.17 -1.80
N SER A 787 -4.19 -12.38 -0.80
CA SER A 787 -4.05 -10.92 -0.84
C SER A 787 -4.82 -10.30 -2.00
N VAL A 788 -5.98 -9.72 -1.69
CA VAL A 788 -6.81 -9.08 -2.71
C VAL A 788 -7.43 -7.78 -2.18
N ASP A 789 -7.37 -6.73 -2.98
CA ASP A 789 -8.06 -5.46 -2.74
C ASP A 789 -9.15 -5.26 -3.81
N LEU A 790 -10.39 -5.03 -3.39
CA LEU A 790 -11.54 -4.87 -4.28
C LEU A 790 -12.30 -3.60 -3.95
N TRP A 791 -12.49 -2.73 -4.94
CA TRP A 791 -13.12 -1.42 -4.78
C TRP A 791 -13.89 -0.98 -6.02
N GLY A 792 -14.53 0.18 -5.96
CA GLY A 792 -15.44 0.67 -7.00
C GLY A 792 -16.90 0.51 -6.60
N HIS A 793 -17.80 0.31 -7.56
CA HIS A 793 -19.25 0.35 -7.32
C HIS A 793 -19.98 -0.80 -8.02
N PRO A 794 -19.67 -2.07 -7.71
CA PRO A 794 -20.42 -3.16 -8.28
C PRO A 794 -21.84 -3.21 -7.72
N LYS A 795 -22.74 -3.85 -8.47
CA LYS A 795 -24.07 -4.21 -7.98
C LYS A 795 -23.97 -5.31 -6.92
N TYR A 796 -23.19 -6.35 -7.22
CA TYR A 796 -22.87 -7.44 -6.31
C TYR A 796 -21.37 -7.66 -6.24
N GLY A 797 -20.81 -7.90 -5.06
CA GLY A 797 -19.39 -8.20 -4.90
C GLY A 797 -18.98 -9.47 -5.65
N VAL A 798 -19.65 -10.60 -5.36
CA VAL A 798 -19.37 -11.90 -5.96
C VAL A 798 -20.66 -12.62 -6.41
N ASP A 799 -20.59 -13.32 -7.53
CA ASP A 799 -21.68 -14.12 -8.11
C ASP A 799 -21.21 -15.56 -8.37
N ILE A 800 -21.60 -16.49 -7.51
CA ILE A 800 -21.08 -17.86 -7.49
C ILE A 800 -22.19 -18.82 -7.94
N ASN A 801 -22.20 -19.12 -9.23
CA ASN A 801 -23.16 -20.02 -9.82
C ASN A 801 -22.91 -21.48 -9.43
N ALA A 802 -21.65 -21.91 -9.47
CA ALA A 802 -21.18 -23.24 -9.09
C ALA A 802 -19.72 -23.21 -8.60
N GLY A 803 -19.20 -24.33 -8.09
CA GLY A 803 -17.82 -24.48 -7.58
C GLY A 803 -17.53 -23.64 -6.33
N THR A 804 -16.26 -23.33 -6.07
CA THR A 804 -15.83 -22.59 -4.87
C THR A 804 -14.91 -21.42 -5.21
N ILE A 805 -15.18 -20.26 -4.61
CA ILE A 805 -14.22 -19.16 -4.51
C ILE A 805 -13.75 -19.06 -3.06
N ALA A 806 -12.44 -19.14 -2.85
CA ALA A 806 -11.80 -18.91 -1.56
C ALA A 806 -10.98 -17.61 -1.59
N ILE A 807 -11.15 -16.79 -0.57
CA ILE A 807 -10.43 -15.53 -0.40
C ILE A 807 -9.70 -15.58 0.94
N GLN A 808 -8.38 -15.50 0.85
CA GLN A 808 -7.47 -15.46 1.98
C GLN A 808 -6.78 -14.11 1.99
N LEU A 809 -7.00 -13.35 3.07
CA LEU A 809 -6.50 -11.99 3.21
C LEU A 809 -7.11 -11.08 2.11
N GLY A 810 -8.38 -10.71 2.27
CA GLY A 810 -9.09 -9.85 1.32
C GLY A 810 -9.55 -8.53 1.93
N ASN A 811 -9.72 -7.51 1.10
CA ASN A 811 -10.35 -6.25 1.47
C ASN A 811 -11.36 -5.84 0.39
N PHE A 812 -12.65 -5.92 0.71
CA PHE A 812 -13.71 -5.34 -0.10
C PHE A 812 -14.07 -3.99 0.48
N GLU A 813 -13.46 -2.91 -0.02
CA GLU A 813 -13.78 -1.55 0.42
C GLU A 813 -15.26 -1.22 0.13
N ASN A 814 -15.73 -1.63 -1.05
CA ASN A 814 -17.14 -1.65 -1.42
C ASN A 814 -17.60 -3.10 -1.66
N ALA A 815 -18.55 -3.56 -0.85
CA ALA A 815 -19.07 -4.93 -0.92
C ALA A 815 -20.13 -5.13 -2.03
N GLY A 816 -20.77 -4.05 -2.49
CA GLY A 816 -21.81 -4.07 -3.52
C GLY A 816 -23.03 -3.26 -3.12
N SER A 817 -23.64 -2.57 -4.07
CA SER A 817 -24.76 -1.64 -3.81
C SER A 817 -26.11 -2.34 -3.55
N GLN A 818 -26.28 -3.59 -3.98
CA GLN A 818 -27.51 -4.37 -3.79
C GLN A 818 -27.30 -5.60 -2.89
N GLY A 819 -26.08 -6.11 -2.82
CA GLY A 819 -25.70 -7.21 -1.95
C GLY A 819 -24.24 -7.57 -2.12
N PHE A 820 -23.68 -8.35 -1.21
CA PHE A 820 -22.30 -8.79 -1.29
C PHE A 820 -22.14 -10.05 -2.12
N SER A 821 -22.82 -11.13 -1.75
CA SER A 821 -22.72 -12.43 -2.43
C SER A 821 -24.05 -12.90 -2.99
N LEU A 822 -24.03 -13.33 -4.25
CA LEU A 822 -25.10 -14.12 -4.87
C LEU A 822 -24.63 -15.56 -4.97
N LEU A 823 -25.32 -16.46 -4.27
CA LEU A 823 -24.96 -17.86 -4.16
C LEU A 823 -26.06 -18.72 -4.79
N ASN A 824 -25.68 -19.56 -5.77
CA ASN A 824 -26.59 -20.52 -6.39
C ASN A 824 -26.30 -21.94 -5.91
N SER A 825 -25.43 -22.71 -6.59
CA SER A 825 -24.97 -24.04 -6.14
C SER A 825 -23.54 -24.03 -5.62
N GLY A 826 -22.79 -22.93 -5.80
CA GLY A 826 -21.41 -22.80 -5.35
C GLY A 826 -21.23 -22.34 -3.90
N GLN A 827 -19.97 -22.19 -3.48
CA GLN A 827 -19.56 -21.84 -2.11
C GLN A 827 -18.62 -20.63 -2.10
N LEU A 828 -18.71 -19.83 -1.04
CA LEU A 828 -17.80 -18.73 -0.74
C LEU A 828 -17.08 -18.99 0.57
N LYS A 829 -15.75 -18.94 0.54
CA LYS A 829 -14.89 -19.06 1.72
C LYS A 829 -14.14 -17.75 1.94
N LEU A 830 -14.29 -17.13 3.11
CA LEU A 830 -13.59 -15.92 3.52
C LEU A 830 -12.75 -16.19 4.77
N ASP A 831 -11.46 -15.92 4.68
CA ASP A 831 -10.55 -15.99 5.80
C ASP A 831 -9.75 -14.70 5.90
N THR A 832 -9.71 -14.10 7.10
CA THR A 832 -8.91 -12.88 7.34
C THR A 832 -9.29 -11.76 6.36
N THR A 833 -10.60 -11.62 6.12
CA THR A 833 -11.13 -10.72 5.09
C THR A 833 -11.89 -9.57 5.73
N VAL A 834 -11.67 -8.37 5.21
CA VAL A 834 -12.47 -7.18 5.51
C VAL A 834 -13.54 -7.06 4.43
N VAL A 835 -14.81 -7.02 4.81
CA VAL A 835 -15.91 -6.76 3.88
C VAL A 835 -16.65 -5.52 4.34
N GLY A 836 -16.65 -4.49 3.49
CA GLY A 836 -17.37 -3.24 3.67
C GLY A 836 -18.87 -3.44 3.87
N ASN A 837 -19.56 -2.37 4.25
CA ASN A 837 -21.01 -2.44 4.49
C ASN A 837 -21.77 -2.84 3.23
N THR A 838 -22.83 -3.63 3.41
CA THR A 838 -23.73 -4.08 2.34
C THR A 838 -25.17 -4.12 2.86
N PRO A 839 -26.19 -3.84 2.02
CA PRO A 839 -27.60 -4.02 2.39
C PRO A 839 -27.97 -5.47 2.70
N ALA A 840 -27.33 -6.42 2.02
CA ALA A 840 -27.53 -7.86 2.21
C ALA A 840 -26.21 -8.60 1.98
N PHE A 841 -25.83 -9.49 2.88
CA PHE A 841 -24.57 -10.21 2.77
C PHE A 841 -24.67 -11.39 1.79
N ALA A 842 -25.77 -12.15 1.82
CA ALA A 842 -26.08 -13.20 0.87
C ALA A 842 -27.58 -13.21 0.55
N ASN A 843 -27.97 -13.87 -0.55
CA ASN A 843 -29.36 -14.15 -0.86
C ASN A 843 -29.96 -15.15 0.16
N ALA A 844 -31.24 -14.94 0.51
CA ALA A 844 -31.92 -15.65 1.59
C ALA A 844 -31.94 -17.18 1.39
N GLY A 845 -31.69 -17.94 2.46
CA GLY A 845 -31.72 -19.41 2.45
C GLY A 845 -30.47 -20.08 1.89
N LYS A 846 -29.41 -19.30 1.60
CA LYS A 846 -28.14 -19.78 1.05
C LYS A 846 -26.98 -19.72 2.05
N GLU A 847 -27.27 -19.47 3.32
CA GLU A 847 -26.26 -19.31 4.37
C GLU A 847 -25.32 -20.52 4.47
N ALA A 848 -25.83 -21.74 4.25
CA ALA A 848 -25.06 -22.99 4.30
C ALA A 848 -23.92 -23.08 3.24
N GLN A 849 -23.83 -22.13 2.32
CA GLN A 849 -22.75 -22.03 1.32
C GLN A 849 -21.60 -21.10 1.76
N LEU A 850 -21.73 -20.47 2.93
CA LEU A 850 -20.76 -19.52 3.48
C LEU A 850 -19.85 -20.18 4.52
N TYR A 851 -18.53 -20.00 4.33
CA TYR A 851 -17.50 -20.36 5.31
C TYR A 851 -16.69 -19.12 5.65
N ILE A 852 -16.93 -18.54 6.83
CA ILE A 852 -16.38 -17.22 7.19
C ILE A 852 -15.68 -17.32 8.54
N GLN A 853 -14.38 -17.00 8.54
CA GLN A 853 -13.62 -16.92 9.78
C GLN A 853 -12.60 -15.80 9.82
N SER A 854 -12.22 -15.41 11.05
CA SER A 854 -11.16 -14.43 11.32
C SER A 854 -11.36 -13.08 10.62
N SER A 855 -12.60 -12.69 10.33
CA SER A 855 -12.93 -11.61 9.38
C SER A 855 -13.59 -10.40 10.05
N LEU A 856 -13.52 -9.24 9.38
CA LEU A 856 -14.15 -7.98 9.79
C LEU A 856 -15.29 -7.63 8.83
N LEU A 857 -16.53 -7.84 9.25
CA LEU A 857 -17.70 -7.69 8.39
C LEU A 857 -19.01 -7.66 9.18
N ASN A 858 -20.09 -7.21 8.53
CA ASN A 858 -21.43 -7.17 9.12
C ASN A 858 -22.35 -8.22 8.48
N PRO A 859 -23.04 -9.08 9.25
CA PRO A 859 -23.91 -10.17 8.74
C PRO A 859 -25.28 -9.66 8.24
N ALA A 860 -25.34 -8.51 7.56
CA ALA A 860 -26.61 -7.89 7.18
C ALA A 860 -27.52 -8.87 6.42
N GLY A 861 -28.72 -9.09 6.94
CA GLY A 861 -29.71 -10.00 6.35
C GLY A 861 -29.43 -11.51 6.50
N LEU A 862 -28.40 -11.93 7.25
CA LEU A 862 -28.09 -13.34 7.46
C LEU A 862 -28.66 -13.91 8.75
N ILE A 863 -29.08 -15.17 8.69
CA ILE A 863 -29.21 -16.02 9.88
C ILE A 863 -27.88 -16.72 10.12
N VAL A 864 -27.02 -16.10 10.95
CA VAL A 864 -25.64 -16.57 11.18
C VAL A 864 -25.56 -18.05 11.58
N GLY A 865 -26.51 -18.56 12.37
CA GLY A 865 -26.55 -19.96 12.79
C GLY A 865 -26.76 -20.98 11.66
N ASN A 866 -27.19 -20.55 10.47
CA ASN A 866 -27.36 -21.40 9.30
C ASN A 866 -26.13 -21.44 8.39
N THR A 867 -25.08 -20.67 8.72
CA THR A 867 -23.84 -20.70 7.94
C THR A 867 -23.09 -22.00 8.15
N ALA A 868 -22.36 -22.47 7.14
CA ALA A 868 -21.53 -23.67 7.29
C ALA A 868 -20.35 -23.42 8.24
N LEU A 869 -19.81 -22.20 8.25
CA LEU A 869 -18.88 -21.73 9.27
C LEU A 869 -19.04 -20.23 9.50
N TRP A 870 -19.20 -19.84 10.76
CA TRP A 870 -19.06 -18.46 11.21
C TRP A 870 -18.29 -18.43 12.52
N LYS A 871 -16.98 -18.14 12.46
CA LYS A 871 -16.11 -18.28 13.61
C LYS A 871 -15.13 -17.11 13.75
N ASN A 872 -15.00 -16.55 14.95
CA ASN A 872 -14.00 -15.52 15.29
C ASN A 872 -14.08 -14.27 14.38
N ASN A 873 -15.29 -13.83 14.04
CA ASN A 873 -15.54 -12.63 13.22
C ASN A 873 -15.95 -11.44 14.10
N LEU A 874 -15.50 -10.24 13.76
CA LEU A 874 -15.95 -8.98 14.39
C LEU A 874 -16.68 -8.09 13.37
N THR A 875 -17.51 -7.19 13.88
CA THR A 875 -18.12 -6.12 13.09
C THR A 875 -17.10 -5.09 12.62
N LEU A 876 -17.39 -4.39 11.53
CA LEU A 876 -16.53 -3.29 11.04
C LEU A 876 -16.34 -2.20 12.09
N GLU A 877 -17.44 -1.81 12.74
CA GLU A 877 -17.41 -0.83 13.82
C GLU A 877 -16.98 -1.49 15.15
N PRO A 878 -16.01 -0.89 15.87
CA PRO A 878 -15.61 -1.38 17.20
C PRO A 878 -16.74 -1.28 18.22
N THR A 879 -17.14 -2.42 18.78
CA THR A 879 -18.06 -2.47 19.92
C THR A 879 -17.27 -2.36 21.21
N ALA A 880 -17.57 -1.33 22.02
CA ALA A 880 -16.96 -1.16 23.33
C ALA A 880 -17.41 -2.28 24.29
N THR A 881 -16.44 -2.85 25.01
CA THR A 881 -16.63 -3.79 26.11
C THR A 881 -16.68 -3.04 27.44
N ALA A 882 -17.07 -3.73 28.51
CA ALA A 882 -17.06 -3.14 29.85
C ALA A 882 -15.68 -2.61 30.23
N PRO A 883 -15.58 -1.45 30.90
CA PRO A 883 -14.32 -0.87 31.34
C PRO A 883 -13.81 -1.63 32.58
N LEU A 884 -13.31 -2.86 32.36
CA LEU A 884 -12.75 -3.70 33.42
C LEU A 884 -11.72 -2.92 34.22
N VAL A 885 -11.66 -3.21 35.53
CA VAL A 885 -10.79 -2.59 36.55
C VAL A 885 -10.93 -1.07 36.74
N SER A 886 -11.92 -0.43 36.10
CA SER A 886 -12.23 0.99 36.28
C SER A 886 -13.29 1.22 37.36
N TYR A 887 -13.23 2.38 38.02
CA TYR A 887 -14.31 2.88 38.86
C TYR A 887 -15.31 3.66 38.02
N ILE A 888 -16.60 3.41 38.22
CA ILE A 888 -17.69 4.02 37.47
C ILE A 888 -18.82 4.50 38.38
N SER A 889 -19.59 5.48 37.94
CA SER A 889 -20.95 5.72 38.42
C SER A 889 -21.94 5.34 37.33
N LEU A 890 -23.06 4.74 37.72
CA LEU A 890 -24.19 4.48 36.83
C LEU A 890 -25.25 5.56 37.04
N LYS A 891 -25.66 6.24 35.98
CA LYS A 891 -26.73 7.24 36.01
C LYS A 891 -27.92 6.74 35.20
N ALA A 892 -29.04 6.49 35.85
CA ALA A 892 -30.23 5.98 35.16
C ALA A 892 -30.77 7.05 34.21
N VAL A 893 -30.99 6.67 32.95
CA VAL A 893 -31.45 7.61 31.90
C VAL A 893 -32.86 8.10 32.18
N VAL A 894 -33.71 7.25 32.78
CA VAL A 894 -35.12 7.55 33.04
C VAL A 894 -35.36 8.78 33.94
N ASN A 895 -34.51 9.01 34.94
CA ASN A 895 -34.67 10.12 35.90
C ASN A 895 -33.42 10.99 36.06
N ASN A 896 -32.36 10.71 35.30
CA ASN A 896 -31.11 11.44 35.35
C ASN A 896 -30.48 11.49 36.77
N GLN A 897 -30.62 10.40 37.54
CA GLN A 897 -30.04 10.25 38.88
C GLN A 897 -29.05 9.07 38.93
N PHE A 898 -28.07 9.18 39.82
CA PHE A 898 -27.04 8.17 40.06
C PHE A 898 -27.58 7.01 40.91
N VAL A 899 -27.19 5.80 40.53
CA VAL A 899 -27.44 4.55 41.25
C VAL A 899 -26.60 4.55 42.52
N SER A 900 -27.25 4.44 43.66
CA SER A 900 -26.65 4.45 44.99
C SER A 900 -26.80 3.09 45.66
N ALA A 901 -25.68 2.53 46.13
CA ALA A 901 -25.63 1.45 47.09
C ALA A 901 -25.83 2.05 48.50
N GLY A 902 -27.10 2.31 48.86
CA GLY A 902 -27.49 2.99 50.10
C GLY A 902 -27.06 2.26 51.38
N SER A 903 -27.06 2.99 52.51
CA SER A 903 -26.64 2.49 53.84
C SER A 903 -25.25 1.85 53.86
N GLY A 904 -24.26 2.49 53.21
CA GLY A 904 -22.92 1.92 53.09
C GLY A 904 -22.91 0.59 52.32
N GLY A 905 -23.76 0.45 51.30
CA GLY A 905 -23.87 -0.75 50.47
C GLY A 905 -24.71 -1.91 51.04
N ALA A 906 -25.34 -1.74 52.21
CA ALA A 906 -26.19 -2.76 52.81
C ALA A 906 -27.66 -2.73 52.33
N SER A 907 -28.09 -1.68 51.62
CA SER A 907 -29.44 -1.53 51.09
C SER A 907 -29.51 -1.79 49.57
N ALA A 908 -30.74 -1.93 49.06
CA ALA A 908 -30.99 -2.09 47.64
C ALA A 908 -30.49 -0.89 46.81
N LEU A 909 -29.87 -1.18 45.68
CA LEU A 909 -29.39 -0.17 44.73
C LEU A 909 -30.58 0.61 44.19
N THR A 910 -30.56 1.94 44.31
CA THR A 910 -31.64 2.83 43.85
C THR A 910 -31.06 4.03 43.13
N ALA A 911 -31.64 4.43 41.99
CA ALA A 911 -31.20 5.59 41.21
C ALA A 911 -31.77 6.90 41.78
N ASN A 912 -31.32 7.30 42.98
CA ASN A 912 -31.94 8.40 43.75
C ASN A 912 -31.00 9.55 44.12
N LYS A 913 -29.79 9.64 43.54
CA LYS A 913 -28.79 10.65 43.89
C LYS A 913 -28.51 11.62 42.74
N SER A 914 -28.32 12.89 43.06
CA SER A 914 -27.98 13.95 42.09
C SER A 914 -26.47 14.13 41.90
N THR A 915 -25.65 13.61 42.81
CA THR A 915 -24.19 13.70 42.84
C THR A 915 -23.56 12.33 43.12
N VAL A 916 -22.27 12.17 42.78
CA VAL A 916 -21.52 10.92 42.99
C VAL A 916 -20.69 11.04 44.27
N GLY A 917 -21.02 10.24 45.30
CA GLY A 917 -20.17 9.94 46.45
C GLY A 917 -19.78 8.47 46.48
N LEU A 918 -19.15 7.99 47.57
CA LEU A 918 -18.68 6.58 47.69
C LEU A 918 -19.79 5.53 47.45
N SER A 919 -21.03 5.82 47.84
CA SER A 919 -22.17 4.92 47.60
C SER A 919 -22.60 4.83 46.14
N GLU A 920 -22.18 5.75 45.28
CA GLU A 920 -22.56 5.78 43.86
C GLU A 920 -21.44 5.29 42.94
N GLN A 921 -20.32 4.81 43.54
CA GLN A 921 -19.17 4.32 42.80
C GLN A 921 -19.10 2.80 42.85
N PHE A 922 -18.85 2.21 41.68
CA PHE A 922 -18.69 0.78 41.50
C PHE A 922 -17.40 0.51 40.74
N LYS A 923 -16.60 -0.43 41.23
CA LYS A 923 -15.49 -1.00 40.46
C LYS A 923 -16.06 -2.07 39.54
N VAL A 924 -15.75 -1.99 38.25
CA VAL A 924 -16.11 -3.03 37.28
C VAL A 924 -15.05 -4.11 37.33
N VAL A 925 -15.44 -5.34 37.67
CA VAL A 925 -14.53 -6.47 37.88
C VAL A 925 -14.82 -7.54 36.83
N ASP A 926 -13.78 -8.19 36.31
CA ASP A 926 -13.93 -9.34 35.41
C ASP A 926 -14.51 -10.52 36.18
N ALA A 927 -15.63 -11.06 35.70
CA ALA A 927 -16.30 -12.21 36.28
C ALA A 927 -16.13 -13.50 35.44
N GLY A 928 -15.30 -13.45 34.40
CA GLY A 928 -15.04 -14.54 33.47
C GLY A 928 -16.12 -14.71 32.39
N SER A 929 -15.79 -15.42 31.32
CA SER A 929 -16.69 -15.73 30.21
C SER A 929 -17.36 -14.52 29.54
N GLY A 930 -16.68 -13.36 29.53
CA GLY A 930 -17.21 -12.12 28.97
C GLY A 930 -18.24 -11.41 29.85
N LEU A 931 -18.41 -11.84 31.10
CA LEU A 931 -19.29 -11.22 32.09
C LEU A 931 -18.49 -10.34 33.04
N ILE A 932 -19.18 -9.40 33.69
CA ILE A 932 -18.64 -8.53 34.72
C ILE A 932 -19.33 -8.74 36.06
N ALA A 933 -18.69 -8.28 37.12
CA ALA A 933 -19.30 -8.01 38.41
C ALA A 933 -19.11 -6.52 38.75
N LEU A 934 -20.05 -5.95 39.50
CA LEU A 934 -19.91 -4.60 40.05
C LEU A 934 -19.59 -4.70 41.53
N GLN A 935 -18.46 -4.17 41.97
CA GLN A 935 -18.10 -4.09 43.39
C GLN A 935 -18.38 -2.67 43.90
N SER A 936 -19.25 -2.53 44.89
CA SER A 936 -19.53 -1.22 45.50
C SER A 936 -18.32 -0.74 46.28
N THR A 937 -17.93 0.53 46.10
CA THR A 937 -16.85 1.12 46.90
C THR A 937 -17.28 1.48 48.32
N ALA A 938 -18.59 1.50 48.59
CA ALA A 938 -19.13 1.81 49.91
C ALA A 938 -18.79 0.74 50.97
N ASN A 939 -18.66 -0.53 50.55
CA ASN A 939 -18.41 -1.66 51.45
C ASN A 939 -17.51 -2.76 50.86
N ASN A 940 -16.95 -2.56 49.66
CA ASN A 940 -16.12 -3.53 48.95
C ASN A 940 -16.81 -4.88 48.65
N LYS A 941 -18.15 -4.89 48.57
CA LYS A 941 -18.93 -6.09 48.23
C LYS A 941 -19.49 -6.03 46.81
N TYR A 942 -19.70 -7.19 46.21
CA TYR A 942 -20.27 -7.35 44.88
C TYR A 942 -21.79 -7.17 44.91
N VAL A 943 -22.29 -6.49 43.88
CA VAL A 943 -23.72 -6.32 43.59
C VAL A 943 -24.29 -7.68 43.19
N THR A 944 -25.27 -8.14 43.96
CA THR A 944 -25.91 -9.44 43.84
C THR A 944 -27.35 -9.27 43.33
N ALA A 945 -27.70 -9.95 42.25
CA ALA A 945 -29.09 -10.11 41.79
C ALA A 945 -29.71 -11.36 42.46
N GLY A 946 -30.08 -11.23 43.73
CA GLY A 946 -30.45 -12.37 44.58
C GLY A 946 -31.75 -13.08 44.18
N ASN A 947 -31.92 -14.32 44.67
CA ASN A 947 -33.10 -15.17 44.42
C ASN A 947 -33.34 -15.40 42.92
N GLY A 948 -32.29 -15.79 42.19
CA GLY A 948 -32.38 -15.96 40.74
C GLY A 948 -32.70 -14.65 39.99
N GLY A 949 -32.27 -13.51 40.52
CA GLY A 949 -32.52 -12.17 39.96
C GLY A 949 -33.94 -11.63 40.17
N ALA A 950 -34.78 -12.30 40.96
CA ALA A 950 -36.13 -11.81 41.30
C ALA A 950 -36.12 -10.71 42.37
N ASN A 951 -35.06 -10.62 43.19
CA ASN A 951 -34.93 -9.60 44.22
C ASN A 951 -34.27 -8.32 43.69
N SER A 952 -34.38 -7.24 44.47
CA SER A 952 -33.59 -6.03 44.25
C SER A 952 -32.09 -6.30 44.33
N LEU A 953 -31.33 -5.58 43.51
CA LEU A 953 -29.87 -5.66 43.50
C LEU A 953 -29.31 -5.06 44.80
N ILE A 954 -28.43 -5.78 45.50
CA ILE A 954 -27.78 -5.33 46.76
C ILE A 954 -26.28 -5.63 46.69
N ALA A 955 -25.41 -4.74 47.17
CA ALA A 955 -23.97 -5.00 47.29
C ALA A 955 -23.65 -5.88 48.53
N SER A 956 -24.05 -7.15 48.48
CA SER A 956 -24.05 -8.06 49.64
C SER A 956 -22.93 -9.10 49.65
N SER A 957 -22.40 -9.50 48.50
CA SER A 957 -21.49 -10.65 48.40
C SER A 957 -20.01 -10.28 48.53
N THR A 958 -19.20 -11.19 49.10
CA THR A 958 -17.74 -11.05 49.18
C THR A 958 -17.01 -11.81 48.06
N SER A 959 -17.74 -12.57 47.22
CA SER A 959 -17.22 -13.38 46.13
C SER A 959 -18.13 -13.34 44.90
N ILE A 960 -17.56 -13.57 43.70
CA ILE A 960 -18.33 -13.58 42.45
C ILE A 960 -18.91 -14.99 42.19
N GLY A 961 -20.20 -15.17 42.48
CA GLY A 961 -20.98 -16.36 42.14
C GLY A 961 -21.78 -16.18 40.84
N SER A 962 -22.86 -16.96 40.67
CA SER A 962 -23.76 -16.85 39.52
C SER A 962 -24.69 -15.63 39.57
N GLU A 963 -24.96 -15.10 40.76
CA GLU A 963 -25.89 -13.97 41.00
C GLU A 963 -25.19 -12.59 40.93
N GLU A 964 -23.87 -12.54 41.00
CA GLU A 964 -23.07 -11.30 40.89
C GLU A 964 -22.62 -10.99 39.45
N ARG A 965 -23.02 -11.83 38.50
CA ARG A 965 -22.57 -11.79 37.11
C ARG A 965 -23.57 -11.06 36.22
N PHE A 966 -23.07 -10.08 35.48
CA PHE A 966 -23.83 -9.29 34.52
C PHE A 966 -23.11 -9.26 33.18
N GLN A 967 -23.85 -9.38 32.08
CA GLN A 967 -23.33 -9.02 30.76
C GLN A 967 -23.46 -7.51 30.59
N TRP A 968 -22.36 -6.88 30.16
CA TRP A 968 -22.34 -5.48 29.77
C TRP A 968 -22.84 -5.34 28.33
N VAL A 969 -23.91 -4.58 28.14
CA VAL A 969 -24.50 -4.34 26.82
C VAL A 969 -24.34 -2.87 26.47
N SER A 970 -23.48 -2.59 25.50
CA SER A 970 -23.29 -1.23 24.96
C SER A 970 -24.40 -0.91 23.96
N ASN A 971 -25.16 0.16 24.21
CA ASN A 971 -26.25 0.59 23.34
C ASN A 971 -25.74 1.57 22.27
N SER A 972 -26.45 1.66 21.14
CA SER A 972 -26.08 2.53 20.01
C SER A 972 -26.14 4.04 20.32
N ASP A 973 -26.82 4.44 21.39
CA ASP A 973 -26.95 5.83 21.85
C ASP A 973 -25.88 6.25 22.87
N GLY A 974 -24.85 5.41 23.08
CA GLY A 974 -23.77 5.67 24.04
C GLY A 974 -24.10 5.34 25.50
N THR A 975 -25.31 4.84 25.77
CA THR A 975 -25.68 4.29 27.09
C THR A 975 -25.26 2.82 27.20
N ILE A 976 -25.39 2.23 28.39
CA ILE A 976 -25.24 0.79 28.61
C ILE A 976 -26.47 0.20 29.28
N SER A 977 -26.62 -1.11 29.16
CA SER A 977 -27.57 -1.92 29.90
C SER A 977 -26.82 -3.08 30.57
N LEU A 978 -27.34 -3.55 31.71
CA LEU A 978 -26.80 -4.70 32.44
C LEU A 978 -27.78 -5.86 32.34
N LEU A 979 -27.36 -7.00 31.80
CA LEU A 979 -28.17 -8.22 31.74
C LEU A 979 -27.68 -9.19 32.82
N ALA A 980 -28.50 -9.50 33.81
CA ALA A 980 -28.12 -10.44 34.86
C ALA A 980 -28.03 -11.86 34.29
N SER A 981 -26.89 -12.54 34.50
CA SER A 981 -26.70 -13.87 33.92
C SER A 981 -27.57 -14.94 34.57
N VAL A 982 -27.99 -14.73 35.81
CA VAL A 982 -28.76 -15.73 36.57
C VAL A 982 -30.17 -15.96 36.00
N ASN A 983 -30.75 -15.00 35.29
CA ASN A 983 -32.10 -15.11 34.73
C ASN A 983 -32.27 -14.55 33.32
N SER A 984 -31.18 -14.09 32.68
CA SER A 984 -31.19 -13.50 31.35
C SER A 984 -32.15 -12.31 31.20
N LYS A 985 -32.26 -11.47 32.24
CA LYS A 985 -33.10 -10.27 32.24
C LYS A 985 -32.28 -9.00 32.51
N TYR A 986 -32.70 -7.90 31.91
CA TYR A 986 -32.09 -6.59 32.07
C TYR A 986 -32.44 -5.97 33.43
N VAL A 987 -31.44 -5.33 34.02
CA VAL A 987 -31.58 -4.51 35.23
C VAL A 987 -32.34 -3.24 34.89
N ALA A 988 -33.45 -3.00 35.57
CA ALA A 988 -34.30 -1.83 35.39
C ALA A 988 -34.27 -0.94 36.62
N ALA A 989 -34.18 0.38 36.41
CA ALA A 989 -34.44 1.39 37.43
C ALA A 989 -35.96 1.54 37.63
N GLU A 990 -36.52 0.75 38.55
CA GLU A 990 -37.96 0.59 38.69
C GLU A 990 -38.72 1.86 39.08
N ASN A 991 -40.00 1.91 38.71
CA ASN A 991 -40.89 3.03 38.98
C ASN A 991 -40.31 4.39 38.53
N GLY A 992 -39.77 4.43 37.31
CA GLY A 992 -39.11 5.64 36.80
C GLY A 992 -37.83 6.02 37.56
N GLY A 993 -37.13 5.05 38.16
CA GLY A 993 -35.95 5.26 39.00
C GLY A 993 -36.23 5.61 40.46
N ALA A 994 -37.50 5.73 40.86
CA ALA A 994 -37.89 5.98 42.25
C ALA A 994 -37.88 4.73 43.15
N ALA A 995 -37.71 3.53 42.58
CA ALA A 995 -37.63 2.27 43.30
C ALA A 995 -36.31 1.53 43.04
N ALA A 996 -36.08 0.46 43.80
CA ALA A 996 -34.86 -0.33 43.73
C ALA A 996 -34.65 -0.97 42.35
N LEU A 997 -33.40 -1.12 41.94
CA LEU A 997 -33.02 -1.79 40.70
C LEU A 997 -33.31 -3.29 40.79
N ILE A 998 -33.94 -3.86 39.77
CA ILE A 998 -34.29 -5.30 39.69
C ILE A 998 -33.96 -5.83 38.29
N ALA A 999 -33.40 -7.04 38.19
CA ALA A 999 -33.13 -7.72 36.92
C ALA A 999 -34.37 -8.48 36.40
N ASN A 1000 -35.37 -7.76 35.87
CA ASN A 1000 -36.68 -8.35 35.55
C ASN A 1000 -37.25 -8.02 34.16
N ARG A 1001 -36.49 -7.37 33.27
CA ARG A 1001 -36.96 -6.98 31.92
C ARG A 1001 -36.37 -7.84 30.80
N THR A 1002 -37.15 -8.10 29.76
CA THR A 1002 -36.74 -8.93 28.61
C THR A 1002 -36.29 -8.11 27.39
N ALA A 1003 -36.45 -6.78 27.42
CA ALA A 1003 -36.05 -5.85 26.37
C ALA A 1003 -35.50 -4.55 26.98
N ILE A 1004 -34.68 -3.84 26.23
CA ILE A 1004 -34.08 -2.56 26.63
C ILE A 1004 -35.04 -1.43 26.22
N GLY A 1005 -35.64 -0.78 27.21
CA GLY A 1005 -36.39 0.46 27.10
C GLY A 1005 -35.66 1.61 27.79
N LEU A 1006 -36.42 2.59 28.30
CA LEU A 1006 -35.86 3.76 28.96
C LEU A 1006 -35.29 3.45 30.37
N TRP A 1007 -35.84 2.45 31.06
CA TRP A 1007 -35.53 2.18 32.47
C TRP A 1007 -34.30 1.27 32.65
N GLU A 1008 -33.90 0.57 31.59
CA GLU A 1008 -32.77 -0.37 31.57
C GLU A 1008 -31.47 0.29 31.09
N LYS A 1009 -31.55 1.57 30.70
CA LYS A 1009 -30.42 2.35 30.19
C LYS A 1009 -29.76 3.16 31.30
N PHE A 1010 -28.43 3.07 31.33
CA PHE A 1010 -27.58 3.82 32.23
C PHE A 1010 -26.50 4.55 31.45
N GLN A 1011 -26.25 5.80 31.79
CA GLN A 1011 -25.01 6.48 31.41
C GLN A 1011 -23.90 6.06 32.37
N VAL A 1012 -22.73 5.78 31.82
CA VAL A 1012 -21.54 5.42 32.60
C VAL A 1012 -20.62 6.62 32.62
N ASN A 1013 -20.25 7.05 33.82
CA ASN A 1013 -19.16 8.01 33.98
C ASN A 1013 -17.98 7.26 34.61
N SER A 1014 -16.81 7.34 33.98
CA SER A 1014 -15.57 6.93 34.62
C SER A 1014 -15.28 7.87 35.79
N ILE A 1015 -15.05 7.29 36.97
CA ILE A 1015 -14.75 8.03 38.18
C ILE A 1015 -13.25 8.14 38.35
N SER A 1016 -12.84 9.39 38.55
CA SER A 1016 -11.54 9.81 39.01
C SER A 1016 -11.48 9.62 40.53
N LEU A 1017 -10.55 8.80 41.03
CA LEU A 1017 -10.43 8.48 42.48
C LEU A 1017 -10.09 9.70 43.37
N VAL A 1018 -9.64 10.81 42.76
CA VAL A 1018 -9.37 12.10 43.41
C VAL A 1018 -9.88 13.21 42.48
N ASP A 1019 -10.70 14.13 42.99
CA ASP A 1019 -11.23 15.24 42.18
C ASP A 1019 -10.11 16.19 41.71
N SER A 1020 -10.39 16.98 40.65
CA SER A 1020 -9.49 18.09 40.30
C SER A 1020 -9.63 19.21 41.33
N GLY A 1021 -8.51 19.71 41.82
CA GLY A 1021 -8.48 20.65 42.94
C GLY A 1021 -7.06 20.96 43.38
N VAL A 1022 -6.92 21.82 44.38
CA VAL A 1022 -5.63 22.10 45.00
C VAL A 1022 -5.51 21.23 46.25
N TYR A 1023 -4.45 20.43 46.33
CA TYR A 1023 -4.27 19.46 47.40
C TYR A 1023 -3.00 19.70 48.19
N ARG A 1024 -3.09 19.38 49.48
CA ARG A 1024 -1.98 18.98 50.31
C ARG A 1024 -1.78 17.47 50.12
N ILE A 1025 -0.60 17.07 49.66
CA ILE A 1025 -0.26 15.66 49.40
C ILE A 1025 0.73 15.21 50.48
N THR A 1026 0.32 14.29 51.35
CA THR A 1026 1.04 13.94 52.57
C THR A 1026 1.54 12.49 52.54
N ALA A 1027 2.82 12.27 52.78
CA ALA A 1027 3.40 10.93 52.87
C ALA A 1027 2.92 10.23 54.15
N LYS A 1028 2.44 8.99 54.02
CA LYS A 1028 1.87 8.22 55.14
C LYS A 1028 2.89 7.96 56.25
N HIS A 1029 4.14 7.63 55.90
CA HIS A 1029 5.15 7.23 56.89
C HIS A 1029 5.66 8.38 57.76
N SER A 1030 5.71 9.62 57.23
CA SER A 1030 6.32 10.77 57.91
C SER A 1030 5.30 11.84 58.33
N GLY A 1031 4.09 11.83 57.76
CA GLY A 1031 3.12 12.92 57.95
C GLY A 1031 3.53 14.24 57.29
N LYS A 1032 4.58 14.24 56.46
CA LYS A 1032 5.13 15.42 55.77
C LYS A 1032 4.60 15.53 54.35
N VAL A 1033 4.67 16.74 53.80
CA VAL A 1033 4.02 17.08 52.53
C VAL A 1033 5.00 17.14 51.36
N MET A 1034 4.50 16.87 50.16
CA MET A 1034 5.23 17.10 48.91
C MET A 1034 5.49 18.60 48.71
N ASP A 1035 6.76 18.98 48.60
CA ASP A 1035 7.25 20.36 48.66
C ASP A 1035 8.20 20.64 47.49
N VAL A 1036 8.01 21.77 46.81
CA VAL A 1036 9.02 22.30 45.88
C VAL A 1036 10.12 22.97 46.69
N LYS A 1037 11.34 22.45 46.57
CA LYS A 1037 12.50 22.89 47.35
C LYS A 1037 12.77 24.39 47.19
N ASP A 1038 13.07 25.05 48.31
CA ASP A 1038 13.46 26.46 48.43
C ASP A 1038 12.44 27.45 47.82
N LEU A 1039 11.16 27.05 47.71
CA LEU A 1039 10.10 27.82 47.04
C LEU A 1039 10.47 28.21 45.59
N SER A 1040 11.38 27.48 44.96
CA SER A 1040 11.89 27.81 43.64
C SER A 1040 10.77 27.82 42.60
N THR A 1041 10.88 28.73 41.63
CA THR A 1041 10.00 28.78 40.45
C THR A 1041 10.72 28.32 39.18
N ALA A 1042 11.96 27.85 39.27
CA ALA A 1042 12.76 27.41 38.12
C ALA A 1042 12.41 25.99 37.67
N ASP A 1043 12.58 25.72 36.37
CA ASP A 1043 12.60 24.34 35.84
C ASP A 1043 13.78 23.57 36.42
N GLY A 1044 13.55 22.29 36.75
CA GLY A 1044 14.55 21.42 37.35
C GLY A 1044 14.69 21.55 38.87
N ALA A 1045 13.88 22.38 39.54
CA ALA A 1045 13.91 22.43 41.00
C ALA A 1045 13.42 21.10 41.58
N ALA A 1046 14.18 20.56 42.54
CA ALA A 1046 13.91 19.26 43.14
C ALA A 1046 12.62 19.26 43.97
N ILE A 1047 11.95 18.12 43.99
CA ILE A 1047 10.83 17.88 44.88
C ILE A 1047 11.33 17.16 46.13
N GLN A 1048 10.93 17.65 47.30
CA GLN A 1048 11.29 17.11 48.60
C GLN A 1048 10.05 16.92 49.46
N GLN A 1049 10.19 16.29 50.63
CA GLN A 1049 9.20 16.38 51.67
C GLN A 1049 9.58 17.49 52.67
N TRP A 1050 8.58 18.16 53.23
CA TRP A 1050 8.79 19.16 54.29
C TRP A 1050 7.61 19.20 55.24
N SER A 1051 7.83 19.72 56.45
CA SER A 1051 6.77 20.01 57.41
C SER A 1051 5.74 20.98 56.81
N TRP A 1052 4.45 20.74 57.02
CA TRP A 1052 3.40 21.59 56.44
C TRP A 1052 3.45 23.01 57.00
N GLY A 1053 3.77 23.98 56.14
CA GLY A 1053 3.85 25.41 56.44
C GLY A 1053 2.76 26.24 55.73
N SER A 1054 1.84 25.59 54.99
CA SER A 1054 0.71 26.18 54.26
C SER A 1054 1.05 27.08 53.05
N SER A 1055 2.33 27.18 52.69
CA SER A 1055 2.82 27.95 51.54
C SER A 1055 2.48 27.30 50.18
N ASN A 1056 2.45 28.10 49.11
CA ASN A 1056 2.02 27.65 47.77
C ASN A 1056 2.97 26.63 47.12
N ASN A 1057 4.21 26.50 47.58
CA ASN A 1057 5.15 25.48 47.09
C ASN A 1057 4.85 24.07 47.64
N GLN A 1058 3.94 23.96 48.62
CA GLN A 1058 3.45 22.71 49.20
C GLN A 1058 2.03 22.35 48.73
N ARG A 1059 1.45 23.19 47.89
CA ARG A 1059 0.10 23.01 47.33
C ARG A 1059 0.21 22.56 45.89
N TRP A 1060 -0.49 21.48 45.55
CA TRP A 1060 -0.45 20.87 44.23
C TRP A 1060 -1.83 20.89 43.60
N ARG A 1061 -1.96 21.58 42.47
CA ARG A 1061 -3.16 21.56 41.65
C ARG A 1061 -3.15 20.29 40.80
N LEU A 1062 -4.14 19.43 41.02
CA LEU A 1062 -4.41 18.27 40.19
C LEU A 1062 -5.28 18.71 39.02
N ASN A 1063 -4.76 18.61 37.81
CA ASN A 1063 -5.55 18.78 36.59
C ASN A 1063 -5.69 17.42 35.91
N SER A 1064 -6.92 16.92 35.79
CA SER A 1064 -7.19 15.70 35.04
C SER A 1064 -6.76 15.87 33.58
N VAL A 1065 -6.06 14.86 33.04
CA VAL A 1065 -5.68 14.77 31.62
C VAL A 1065 -6.41 13.62 30.91
N GLY A 1066 -7.47 13.10 31.54
CA GLY A 1066 -8.30 11.99 31.04
C GLY A 1066 -7.78 10.60 31.43
N ASN A 1067 -8.68 9.60 31.34
CA ASN A 1067 -8.38 8.17 31.57
C ASN A 1067 -7.68 7.87 32.92
N GLY A 1068 -8.03 8.61 33.98
CA GLY A 1068 -7.48 8.43 35.33
C GLY A 1068 -6.13 9.10 35.59
N TYR A 1069 -5.51 9.75 34.59
CA TYR A 1069 -4.23 10.44 34.75
C TYR A 1069 -4.40 11.92 35.10
N TYR A 1070 -3.40 12.47 35.80
CA TYR A 1070 -3.31 13.87 36.22
C TYR A 1070 -1.97 14.49 35.88
N SER A 1071 -1.97 15.79 35.65
CA SER A 1071 -0.80 16.63 35.92
C SER A 1071 -0.90 17.15 37.36
N LEU A 1072 0.20 17.05 38.12
CA LEU A 1072 0.31 17.63 39.46
C LEU A 1072 1.13 18.91 39.32
N THR A 1073 0.49 20.07 39.46
CA THR A 1073 1.13 21.37 39.21
C THR A 1073 1.34 22.12 40.51
N ALA A 1074 2.57 22.51 40.83
CA ALA A 1074 2.84 23.31 42.02
C ALA A 1074 2.16 24.69 41.90
N VAL A 1075 1.40 25.10 42.93
CA VAL A 1075 0.65 26.37 42.92
C VAL A 1075 1.58 27.59 42.92
N SER A 1076 2.77 27.46 43.48
CA SER A 1076 3.79 28.53 43.55
C SER A 1076 4.37 28.93 42.19
N SER A 1077 4.49 27.99 41.26
CA SER A 1077 5.26 28.17 40.02
C SER A 1077 4.48 27.89 38.74
N ASN A 1078 3.29 27.28 38.86
CA ASN A 1078 2.52 26.70 37.76
C ASN A 1078 3.29 25.65 36.92
N LYS A 1079 4.29 24.98 37.51
CA LYS A 1079 5.07 23.91 36.88
C LYS A 1079 4.62 22.54 37.35
N ALA A 1080 4.70 21.54 36.47
CA ALA A 1080 4.28 20.18 36.72
C ALA A 1080 5.36 19.35 37.40
N LEU A 1081 4.93 18.42 38.25
CA LEU A 1081 5.73 17.31 38.78
C LEU A 1081 6.18 16.42 37.63
N GLU A 1082 7.48 16.15 37.58
CA GLU A 1082 8.14 15.43 36.49
C GLU A 1082 9.18 14.44 37.03
N VAL A 1083 9.29 13.27 36.37
CA VAL A 1083 10.49 12.42 36.50
C VAL A 1083 11.60 12.97 35.61
N SER A 1084 12.72 13.35 36.22
CA SER A 1084 13.83 14.00 35.52
C SER A 1084 14.38 13.13 34.37
N GLY A 1085 14.52 13.75 33.19
CA GLY A 1085 15.01 13.09 31.98
C GLY A 1085 14.12 11.97 31.44
N ALA A 1086 12.85 11.89 31.88
CA ALA A 1086 11.93 10.79 31.57
C ALA A 1086 12.52 9.39 31.88
N SER A 1087 13.44 9.32 32.85
CA SER A 1087 14.09 8.07 33.23
C SER A 1087 13.07 7.02 33.69
N THR A 1088 13.30 5.74 33.37
CA THR A 1088 12.50 4.61 33.84
C THR A 1088 13.16 3.85 35.00
N SER A 1089 14.35 4.28 35.44
CA SER A 1089 15.11 3.65 36.53
C SER A 1089 14.58 4.03 37.91
N SER A 1090 14.58 3.08 38.84
CA SER A 1090 14.39 3.37 40.28
C SER A 1090 15.50 4.30 40.77
N GLY A 1091 15.13 5.31 41.56
CA GLY A 1091 16.04 6.34 42.07
C GLY A 1091 16.12 7.61 41.21
N ALA A 1092 15.43 7.67 40.07
CA ALA A 1092 15.38 8.91 39.29
C ALA A 1092 14.64 10.02 40.05
N ALA A 1093 15.28 11.17 40.18
CA ALA A 1093 14.77 12.30 40.96
C ALA A 1093 13.47 12.88 40.37
N LEU A 1094 12.59 13.33 41.25
CA LEU A 1094 11.45 14.16 40.89
C LEU A 1094 11.83 15.64 40.93
N GLN A 1095 11.39 16.37 39.91
CA GLN A 1095 11.58 17.80 39.77
C GLN A 1095 10.29 18.48 39.33
N GLN A 1096 10.21 19.81 39.46
CA GLN A 1096 9.21 20.58 38.72
C GLN A 1096 9.77 21.02 37.37
N ARG A 1097 8.91 21.09 36.34
CA ARG A 1097 9.22 21.66 35.03
C ARG A 1097 7.97 22.22 34.36
N THR A 1098 8.14 23.15 33.44
CA THR A 1098 7.09 23.60 32.52
C THR A 1098 6.33 22.41 31.92
N TYR A 1099 5.01 22.41 32.07
CA TYR A 1099 4.16 21.33 31.58
C TYR A 1099 4.12 21.32 30.04
N SER A 1100 4.55 20.22 29.43
CA SER A 1100 4.58 20.01 27.97
C SER A 1100 3.58 18.94 27.50
N GLY A 1101 2.89 18.28 28.44
CA GLY A 1101 2.05 17.12 28.13
C GLY A 1101 2.83 15.81 27.98
N ALA A 1102 4.13 15.79 28.27
CA ALA A 1102 4.94 14.58 28.23
C ALA A 1102 4.47 13.54 29.26
N THR A 1103 4.59 12.26 28.93
CA THR A 1103 4.09 11.16 29.78
C THR A 1103 4.81 11.04 31.12
N ASN A 1104 6.06 11.49 31.23
CA ASN A 1104 6.80 11.59 32.50
C ASN A 1104 6.36 12.75 33.41
N GLN A 1105 5.41 13.57 32.95
CA GLN A 1105 4.73 14.61 33.73
C GLN A 1105 3.27 14.23 34.07
N GLN A 1106 2.86 13.01 33.74
CA GLN A 1106 1.50 12.50 33.92
C GLN A 1106 1.48 11.35 34.89
N TRP A 1107 0.50 11.37 35.80
CA TRP A 1107 0.47 10.51 36.97
C TRP A 1107 -0.89 9.84 37.14
N LEU A 1108 -0.90 8.52 37.27
CA LEU A 1108 -2.08 7.77 37.67
C LEU A 1108 -2.16 7.77 39.20
N ILE A 1109 -3.31 8.11 39.77
CA ILE A 1109 -3.54 8.08 41.22
C ILE A 1109 -4.43 6.87 41.53
N GLU A 1110 -3.87 5.88 42.22
CA GLU A 1110 -4.56 4.62 42.50
C GLU A 1110 -4.73 4.42 44.00
N ASP A 1111 -5.90 3.88 44.39
CA ASP A 1111 -6.17 3.51 45.77
C ASP A 1111 -5.16 2.46 46.27
N ALA A 1112 -4.54 2.74 47.41
CA ALA A 1112 -3.62 1.86 48.11
C ALA A 1112 -4.19 1.38 49.47
N GLY A 1113 -5.48 1.64 49.73
CA GLY A 1113 -6.23 1.23 50.92
C GLY A 1113 -6.09 2.20 52.09
N GLY A 1114 -7.14 2.26 52.92
CA GLY A 1114 -7.15 3.05 54.17
C GLY A 1114 -7.04 4.57 53.96
N ASN A 1115 -7.65 5.11 52.89
CA ASN A 1115 -7.59 6.52 52.47
C ASN A 1115 -6.19 7.00 52.02
N TYR A 1116 -5.33 6.06 51.58
CA TYR A 1116 -4.05 6.39 50.96
C TYR A 1116 -4.02 5.95 49.51
N PHE A 1117 -3.20 6.63 48.73
CA PHE A 1117 -3.05 6.42 47.30
C PHE A 1117 -1.58 6.22 46.93
N ARG A 1118 -1.32 5.51 45.85
CA ARG A 1118 -0.02 5.55 45.16
C ARG A 1118 -0.11 6.46 43.94
N ILE A 1119 0.98 7.17 43.65
CA ILE A 1119 1.08 8.11 42.54
C ILE A 1119 2.06 7.51 41.53
N VAL A 1120 1.55 7.04 40.38
CA VAL A 1120 2.28 6.21 39.41
C VAL A 1120 2.62 7.04 38.16
N ALA A 1121 3.90 7.11 37.78
CA ALA A 1121 4.31 7.80 36.57
C ALA A 1121 3.85 7.03 35.32
N ARG A 1122 3.18 7.72 34.38
CA ARG A 1122 2.59 7.10 33.19
C ARG A 1122 3.62 6.44 32.28
N HIS A 1123 4.84 6.98 32.18
CA HIS A 1123 5.87 6.48 31.28
C HIS A 1123 6.65 5.28 31.83
N SER A 1124 6.78 5.15 33.16
CA SER A 1124 7.62 4.12 33.79
C SER A 1124 6.86 3.09 34.61
N GLY A 1125 5.59 3.36 34.97
CA GLY A 1125 4.81 2.52 35.88
C GLY A 1125 5.31 2.51 37.34
N LYS A 1126 6.30 3.34 37.66
CA LYS A 1126 6.90 3.47 38.99
C LYS A 1126 6.20 4.52 39.83
N VAL A 1127 6.37 4.45 41.15
CA VAL A 1127 5.64 5.30 42.10
C VAL A 1127 6.50 6.42 42.64
N VAL A 1128 5.86 7.53 43.01
CA VAL A 1128 6.45 8.58 43.85
C VAL A 1128 6.83 8.00 45.22
N ASP A 1129 8.10 8.13 45.60
CA ASP A 1129 8.69 7.55 46.79
C ASP A 1129 9.56 8.59 47.53
N VAL A 1130 9.48 8.62 48.87
CA VAL A 1130 10.40 9.41 49.69
C VAL A 1130 11.70 8.64 49.89
N SER A 1131 12.80 9.19 49.36
CA SER A 1131 14.11 8.53 49.33
C SER A 1131 14.61 8.15 50.71
N GLY A 1132 15.10 6.91 50.83
CA GLY A 1132 15.63 6.34 52.07
C GLY A 1132 14.59 6.16 53.18
N VAL A 1133 13.27 6.22 52.86
CA VAL A 1133 12.19 6.17 53.86
C VAL A 1133 12.37 7.26 54.95
N SER A 1134 13.07 8.35 54.60
CA SER A 1134 13.46 9.38 55.55
C SER A 1134 12.24 10.08 56.13
N GLN A 1135 12.28 10.41 57.42
CA GLN A 1135 11.28 11.25 58.08
C GLN A 1135 11.74 12.70 58.25
N SER A 1136 12.95 13.05 57.78
CA SER A 1136 13.51 14.41 57.93
C SER A 1136 12.97 15.38 56.89
N ASP A 1137 12.94 16.67 57.25
CA ASP A 1137 12.69 17.74 56.28
C ASP A 1137 13.83 17.80 55.26
N GLY A 1138 13.48 18.05 54.00
CA GLY A 1138 14.45 18.16 52.91
C GLY A 1138 14.82 16.82 52.25
N ALA A 1139 14.20 15.71 52.66
CA ALA A 1139 14.40 14.44 51.97
C ALA A 1139 13.77 14.50 50.56
N ILE A 1140 14.57 14.21 49.54
CA ILE A 1140 14.18 14.27 48.13
C ILE A 1140 13.19 13.16 47.78
N LEU A 1141 12.25 13.46 46.88
CA LEU A 1141 11.40 12.45 46.26
C LEU A 1141 12.04 11.98 44.95
N HIS A 1142 11.91 10.68 44.71
CA HIS A 1142 12.32 10.00 43.49
C HIS A 1142 11.21 9.08 43.03
N GLN A 1143 11.34 8.46 41.86
CA GLN A 1143 10.51 7.31 41.52
C GLN A 1143 11.16 6.01 42.01
N TRP A 1144 10.35 5.04 42.42
CA TRP A 1144 10.81 3.70 42.79
C TRP A 1144 9.81 2.62 42.38
N ASP A 1145 10.24 1.36 42.39
CA ASP A 1145 9.32 0.22 42.22
C ASP A 1145 8.29 0.19 43.35
N TRP A 1146 7.06 -0.23 43.05
CA TRP A 1146 6.00 -0.34 44.06
C TRP A 1146 6.29 -1.51 45.01
N LEU A 1147 6.64 -1.20 46.25
CA LEU A 1147 6.91 -2.16 47.31
C LEU A 1147 5.76 -2.25 48.32
N ASN A 1148 4.67 -1.52 48.08
CA ASN A 1148 3.57 -1.36 49.04
C ASN A 1148 4.02 -0.81 50.41
N ALA A 1149 5.14 -0.09 50.43
CA ALA A 1149 5.70 0.52 51.62
C ALA A 1149 5.00 1.85 51.95
N ASP A 1150 5.01 2.26 53.21
CA ASP A 1150 4.26 3.45 53.65
C ASP A 1150 4.88 4.77 53.16
N ASN A 1151 6.16 4.81 52.78
CA ASN A 1151 6.78 5.98 52.12
C ASN A 1151 6.39 6.16 50.65
N GLN A 1152 5.59 5.24 50.10
CA GLN A 1152 5.04 5.28 48.74
C GLN A 1152 3.53 5.55 48.73
N LYS A 1153 2.95 5.75 49.92
CA LYS A 1153 1.52 5.95 50.14
C LYS A 1153 1.27 7.39 50.54
N TRP A 1154 0.30 8.02 49.89
CA TRP A 1154 0.06 9.45 49.99
C TRP A 1154 -1.41 9.70 50.31
N SER A 1155 -1.70 10.56 51.28
CA SER A 1155 -3.06 11.08 51.47
C SER A 1155 -3.21 12.42 50.76
N PHE A 1156 -4.41 12.66 50.24
CA PHE A 1156 -4.77 13.87 49.51
C PHE A 1156 -5.80 14.64 50.32
N GLU A 1157 -5.47 15.85 50.74
CA GLU A 1157 -6.39 16.73 51.46
C GLU A 1157 -6.64 18.01 50.67
N LEU A 1158 -7.89 18.20 50.24
CA LEU A 1158 -8.30 19.36 49.46
C LEU A 1158 -8.05 20.64 50.27
N GLN A 1159 -7.43 21.62 49.63
CA GLN A 1159 -7.13 22.93 50.18
C GLN A 1159 -8.09 23.98 49.58
N PRO A 1160 -8.51 24.97 50.39
CA PRO A 1160 -9.35 26.07 49.92
C PRO A 1160 -8.63 27.00 48.93
#